data_AF-A0A7S0PNH6-F1
#
_entry.id   AF-A0A7S0PNH6-F1
#
_cell.length_a   1.000
_cell.length_b   1.000
_cell.length_c   1.000
_cell.angle_alpha   90.00
_cell.angle_beta   90.00
_cell.angle_gamma   90.00
#
_symmetry.space_group_name_H-M   'P 1'
#
loop_
_entity.id
_entity.type
_entity.pdbx_description
1 polymer ?
#
loop_
_entity_poly.entity_id
_entity_poly.type
_entity_poly.pdbx_seq_one_letter_code
_entity_poly.pdbx_strand_id
1 'polypeptide(L)'
;GWCTKNGGHPLVYSVRRNDADFSLLVTNTGDGLEYHPREADPALDGFRAAHTIQLDEIEPATLFDSSSWALLYRPLVFPAPGKKQSEHIYGKVLPFFNKRPLMCSVGSVGAGGDAVEHRHPLTAVSRGGDASGARLALEAARACVAASEGVHPRRADALAEMGVRHVMVESALQDLNSSRSDVLGAAPAAALEAACRTLAATAGPYADALANATAQEAAAAGVATFMQMQARELHRQAREAAEKAAQMAGAAAAAAGMGADPFANIAGAPPVVPGLEDTLSSLPQLEAFNGPVVEAETLARVIRCVEAVIQKTAALRQPALLPPPLLKTSVDDGDEIAGGFRADLPDMRTPSAACSAPLYGRLAKSNEDIEALAGAEQAPPIVRPVELTLVPDSVATVEEASGAMRKAVHCCVLLANQAELLPNTFQLRASLLTHLFCSVLPAPLPLTHPRRRSECFWASQTVRYETQAELLRCLRLLLLQFGAAALSMTATRSFDAARLLTLASFATTADAILRLRVNDHPSPFCLHYSGDADGPVAPFGFEMGPFGVEAEYLRFHCPERTGRLTQVLDYFHGIKDAVTDDHMVFRWEKSADFGAGDARLLSQVCLQMGFPMDPDELPFYLSGESRELGDNYPEMPVMRDIVFFFKALMTPTSESLPELRRWRPRDAALWWKYRPGQGFETHGFARRMEVHPWKEGDSGDKGTGWRSSMGGGFLASLFGSGDKRPRCPPSGGNPSNLAGKEVNSEEDVLHLQKLPTFDGLLRPSESELLLTYLTAPYLRVPLVLKHFADPQRVRALGHKDVQGVLDACFFEPGPWQPPGTVDVPPEVPAPSRAHMATPCGLLLHELSNAPAPLIDAAEEILAMTLELDTGRHDSPCAAGLLYAVRLMTRMHCFVRYALVESGLGAEVDGVEAPSTNPGSGAFSESRGETIDETTDTPGPGPGP
;
A
#
# COMPACT_ATOMS: atom_id res chain seq x y z
N GLY A 1 -13.48 -36.94 -4.13
CA GLY A 1 -13.44 -36.09 -2.93
C GLY A 1 -14.48 -36.53 -1.92
N TRP A 2 -14.77 -35.72 -0.92
CA TRP A 2 -15.79 -35.99 0.11
C TRP A 2 -16.50 -34.71 0.57
N CYS A 3 -17.66 -34.87 1.21
CA CYS A 3 -18.38 -33.78 1.85
C CYS A 3 -18.31 -33.89 3.38
N THR A 4 -18.15 -32.76 4.05
CA THR A 4 -18.24 -32.62 5.51
C THR A 4 -19.34 -31.61 5.87
N LYS A 5 -19.69 -31.51 7.16
CA LYS A 5 -20.66 -30.49 7.64
C LYS A 5 -20.19 -29.05 7.44
N ASN A 6 -18.87 -28.84 7.29
CA ASN A 6 -18.25 -27.51 7.19
C ASN A 6 -17.82 -27.16 5.75
N GLY A 7 -18.06 -28.04 4.78
CA GLY A 7 -17.58 -27.90 3.39
C GLY A 7 -17.12 -29.23 2.77
N GLY A 8 -16.91 -29.24 1.45
CA GLY A 8 -16.38 -30.41 0.73
C GLY A 8 -14.89 -30.29 0.41
N HIS A 9 -14.23 -31.43 0.23
CA HIS A 9 -12.83 -31.53 -0.20
C HIS A 9 -12.75 -32.20 -1.58
N PRO A 10 -12.29 -31.50 -2.63
CA PRO A 10 -12.19 -32.06 -3.98
C PRO A 10 -10.97 -32.98 -4.13
N LEU A 11 -11.12 -34.03 -4.93
CA LEU A 11 -10.02 -34.86 -5.43
C LEU A 11 -10.24 -35.06 -6.93
N VAL A 12 -9.15 -35.13 -7.70
CA VAL A 12 -9.21 -35.48 -9.12
C VAL A 12 -8.72 -36.90 -9.32
N TYR A 13 -9.51 -37.68 -10.05
CA TYR A 13 -9.19 -39.05 -10.44
C TYR A 13 -8.98 -39.06 -11.96
N SER A 14 -7.79 -39.45 -12.40
CA SER A 14 -7.46 -39.59 -13.82
C SER A 14 -7.24 -41.05 -14.15
N VAL A 15 -7.94 -41.57 -15.15
CA VAL A 15 -7.83 -42.97 -15.58
C VAL A 15 -7.13 -43.02 -16.93
N ARG A 16 -6.05 -43.81 -17.00
CA ARG A 16 -5.36 -44.12 -18.25
C ARG A 16 -5.60 -45.58 -18.61
N ARG A 17 -5.88 -45.83 -19.89
CA ARG A 17 -5.97 -47.18 -20.45
C ARG A 17 -4.61 -47.55 -21.03
N ASN A 18 -4.07 -48.69 -20.60
CA ASN A 18 -2.90 -49.31 -21.21
C ASN A 18 -3.37 -50.52 -22.05
N ASP A 19 -2.45 -51.22 -22.72
CA ASP A 19 -2.80 -52.31 -23.65
C ASP A 19 -3.54 -53.48 -22.98
N ALA A 20 -3.16 -53.82 -21.74
CA ALA A 20 -3.70 -54.98 -21.01
C ALA A 20 -4.42 -54.62 -19.68
N ASP A 21 -4.23 -53.41 -19.16
CA ASP A 21 -4.73 -52.97 -17.86
C ASP A 21 -5.03 -51.45 -17.82
N PHE A 22 -5.37 -50.92 -16.65
CA PHE A 22 -5.59 -49.50 -16.42
C PHE A 22 -4.67 -48.95 -15.32
N SER A 23 -4.35 -47.67 -15.43
CA SER A 23 -3.70 -46.88 -14.37
C SER A 23 -4.68 -45.83 -13.83
N LEU A 24 -4.78 -45.71 -12.50
CA LEU A 24 -5.58 -44.69 -11.81
C LEU A 24 -4.67 -43.72 -11.06
N LEU A 25 -4.71 -42.44 -11.44
CA LEU A 25 -4.01 -41.38 -10.74
C LEU A 25 -4.98 -40.64 -9.80
N VAL A 26 -4.56 -40.42 -8.56
CA VAL A 26 -5.34 -39.73 -7.53
C VAL A 26 -4.58 -38.49 -7.07
N THR A 27 -5.06 -37.31 -7.46
CA THR A 27 -4.42 -36.02 -7.12
C THR A 27 -5.15 -35.35 -5.95
N ASN A 28 -4.37 -34.78 -5.01
CA ASN A 28 -4.82 -34.09 -3.82
C ASN A 28 -3.88 -32.92 -3.47
N THR A 29 -4.43 -31.82 -2.95
CA THR A 29 -3.67 -30.63 -2.52
C THR A 29 -4.03 -30.17 -1.10
N GLY A 30 -4.81 -30.96 -0.34
CA GLY A 30 -5.21 -30.64 1.03
C GLY A 30 -5.33 -31.86 1.94
N ASP A 31 -6.41 -31.93 2.74
CA ASP A 31 -6.63 -33.03 3.69
C ASP A 31 -6.50 -34.40 3.00
N GLY A 32 -5.80 -35.36 3.61
CA GLY A 32 -5.50 -36.67 3.01
C GLY A 32 -4.10 -36.80 2.41
N LEU A 33 -3.30 -35.72 2.34
CA LEU A 33 -1.89 -35.77 1.95
C LEU A 33 -1.00 -36.57 2.93
N GLU A 34 -1.51 -36.91 4.11
CA GLU A 34 -0.88 -37.86 5.03
C GLU A 34 -0.79 -39.30 4.52
N TYR A 35 -1.57 -39.65 3.51
CA TYR A 35 -1.50 -40.94 2.84
C TYR A 35 -0.62 -40.93 1.58
N HIS A 36 -0.08 -39.76 1.20
CA HIS A 36 0.81 -39.61 0.05
C HIS A 36 2.27 -39.82 0.47
N PRO A 37 3.16 -40.27 -0.43
CA PRO A 37 4.59 -40.38 -0.16
C PRO A 37 5.20 -39.07 0.33
N ARG A 38 6.09 -39.16 1.32
CA ARG A 38 6.76 -38.02 1.94
C ARG A 38 8.27 -38.14 1.89
N GLU A 39 8.94 -37.02 1.65
CA GLU A 39 10.40 -36.87 1.64
C GLU A 39 10.81 -35.74 2.60
N ALA A 40 11.91 -35.91 3.32
CA ALA A 40 12.45 -34.86 4.19
C ALA A 40 13.13 -33.78 3.33
N ASP A 41 12.83 -32.50 3.60
CA ASP A 41 13.44 -31.37 2.91
C ASP A 41 14.32 -30.54 3.87
N PRO A 42 15.66 -30.63 3.72
CA PRO A 42 16.60 -29.88 4.56
C PRO A 42 16.48 -28.36 4.43
N ALA A 43 15.92 -27.85 3.33
CA ALA A 43 15.80 -26.40 3.09
C ALA A 43 14.56 -25.76 3.71
N LEU A 44 13.57 -26.56 4.11
CA LEU A 44 12.30 -26.10 4.69
C LEU A 44 12.07 -26.56 6.13
N ASP A 45 13.04 -27.27 6.74
CA ASP A 45 12.92 -27.88 8.07
C ASP A 45 11.59 -28.66 8.24
N GLY A 46 11.24 -29.46 7.22
CA GLY A 46 9.93 -30.12 7.13
C GLY A 46 9.86 -31.29 6.12
N PHE A 47 8.65 -31.81 5.91
CA PHE A 47 8.38 -32.91 4.96
C PHE A 47 7.65 -32.40 3.72
N ARG A 48 8.09 -32.83 2.54
CA ARG A 48 7.39 -32.66 1.26
C ARG A 48 6.51 -33.87 1.00
N ALA A 49 5.25 -33.66 0.63
CA ALA A 49 4.36 -34.72 0.18
C ALA A 49 4.20 -34.66 -1.34
N ALA A 50 4.12 -35.81 -2.02
CA ALA A 50 3.64 -35.86 -3.39
C ALA A 50 2.16 -35.45 -3.44
N HIS A 51 1.70 -34.82 -4.53
CA HIS A 51 0.29 -34.48 -4.72
C HIS A 51 -0.50 -35.55 -5.44
N THR A 52 0.16 -36.44 -6.19
CA THR A 52 -0.50 -37.48 -6.99
C THR A 52 0.05 -38.85 -6.64
N ILE A 53 -0.87 -39.79 -6.40
CA ILE A 53 -0.58 -41.23 -6.29
C ILE A 53 -0.99 -41.90 -7.60
N GLN A 54 -0.14 -42.75 -8.15
CA GLN A 54 -0.45 -43.60 -9.30
C GLN A 54 -0.66 -45.04 -8.83
N LEU A 55 -1.75 -45.67 -9.28
CA LEU A 55 -2.07 -47.07 -9.08
C LEU A 55 -2.05 -47.75 -10.45
N ASP A 56 -1.07 -48.61 -10.69
CA ASP A 56 -0.95 -49.39 -11.92
C ASP A 56 -1.55 -50.80 -11.77
N GLU A 57 -1.66 -51.51 -12.89
CA GLU A 57 -2.14 -52.91 -12.98
C GLU A 57 -3.59 -53.10 -12.49
N ILE A 58 -4.48 -52.15 -12.80
CA ILE A 58 -5.91 -52.27 -12.47
C ILE A 58 -6.61 -53.13 -13.53
N GLU A 59 -7.16 -54.26 -13.09
CA GLU A 59 -7.95 -55.16 -13.94
C GLU A 59 -9.19 -54.44 -14.51
N PRO A 60 -9.50 -54.60 -15.81
CA PRO A 60 -10.70 -54.00 -16.43
C PRO A 60 -12.00 -54.32 -15.68
N ALA A 61 -12.13 -55.53 -15.12
CA ALA A 61 -13.30 -55.95 -14.37
C ALA A 61 -13.52 -55.10 -13.10
N THR A 62 -12.45 -54.69 -12.40
CA THR A 62 -12.53 -53.88 -11.18
C THR A 62 -12.90 -52.43 -11.49
N LEU A 63 -12.36 -51.88 -12.58
CA LEU A 63 -12.63 -50.51 -13.00
C LEU A 63 -14.03 -50.34 -13.60
N PHE A 64 -14.52 -51.33 -14.36
CA PHE A 64 -15.87 -51.29 -14.93
C PHE A 64 -16.97 -51.70 -13.94
N ASP A 65 -16.61 -52.24 -12.77
CA ASP A 65 -17.59 -52.52 -11.74
C ASP A 65 -18.12 -51.23 -11.10
N SER A 66 -19.43 -51.03 -11.27
CA SER A 66 -20.18 -49.94 -10.65
C SER A 66 -20.03 -49.89 -9.13
N SER A 67 -19.80 -51.03 -8.47
CA SER A 67 -19.67 -51.10 -7.01
C SER A 67 -18.39 -50.41 -6.51
N SER A 68 -17.29 -50.52 -7.26
CA SER A 68 -16.00 -49.85 -6.99
C SER A 68 -16.15 -48.33 -6.99
N TRP A 69 -16.84 -47.78 -8.00
CA TRP A 69 -17.12 -46.34 -8.08
C TRP A 69 -18.13 -45.87 -7.05
N ALA A 70 -19.15 -46.68 -6.74
CA ALA A 70 -20.09 -46.37 -5.68
C ALA A 70 -19.40 -46.23 -4.32
N LEU A 71 -18.41 -47.08 -4.01
CA LEU A 71 -17.59 -46.98 -2.80
C LEU A 71 -16.71 -45.73 -2.77
N LEU A 72 -16.18 -45.31 -3.94
CA LEU A 72 -15.36 -44.11 -4.11
C LEU A 72 -16.18 -42.81 -4.00
N TYR A 73 -17.43 -42.80 -4.48
CA TYR A 73 -18.34 -41.64 -4.42
C TYR A 73 -19.19 -41.58 -3.14
N ARG A 74 -19.28 -42.68 -2.38
CA ARG A 74 -20.01 -42.74 -1.10
C ARG A 74 -19.68 -41.58 -0.15
N PRO A 75 -18.42 -41.13 0.01
CA PRO A 75 -18.07 -39.96 0.83
C PRO A 75 -18.66 -38.62 0.40
N LEU A 76 -19.11 -38.48 -0.86
CA LEU A 76 -19.81 -37.30 -1.35
C LEU A 76 -21.31 -37.33 -0.98
N VAL A 77 -21.89 -38.52 -0.94
CA VAL A 77 -23.32 -38.72 -0.66
C VAL A 77 -23.61 -38.72 0.85
N PHE A 78 -22.71 -39.30 1.65
CA PHE A 78 -22.87 -39.43 3.10
C PHE A 78 -21.81 -38.61 3.82
N PRO A 79 -22.10 -37.36 4.22
CA PRO A 79 -21.13 -36.49 4.84
C PRO A 79 -20.69 -37.01 6.22
N ALA A 80 -19.39 -36.97 6.47
CA ALA A 80 -18.76 -37.42 7.71
C ALA A 80 -17.49 -36.57 7.97
N PRO A 81 -16.86 -36.65 9.16
CA PRO A 81 -15.62 -35.92 9.43
C PRO A 81 -14.53 -36.25 8.39
N GLY A 82 -13.81 -35.24 7.90
CA GLY A 82 -12.84 -35.35 6.79
C GLY A 82 -11.84 -36.49 6.98
N LYS A 83 -11.28 -36.64 8.18
CA LYS A 83 -10.34 -37.73 8.52
C LYS A 83 -10.92 -39.14 8.32
N LYS A 84 -12.21 -39.36 8.62
CA LYS A 84 -12.87 -40.66 8.38
C LYS A 84 -13.08 -40.90 6.89
N GLN A 85 -13.31 -39.84 6.12
CA GLN A 85 -13.52 -39.92 4.67
C GLN A 85 -12.20 -40.13 3.93
N SER A 86 -11.12 -39.45 4.31
CA SER A 86 -9.79 -39.67 3.76
C SER A 86 -9.32 -41.10 4.07
N GLU A 87 -9.50 -41.59 5.29
CA GLU A 87 -9.19 -42.98 5.66
C GLU A 87 -10.02 -44.00 4.84
N HIS A 88 -11.30 -43.72 4.59
CA HIS A 88 -12.14 -44.58 3.74
C HIS A 88 -11.61 -44.65 2.31
N ILE A 89 -11.27 -43.51 1.71
CA ILE A 89 -10.76 -43.47 0.33
C ILE A 89 -9.37 -44.11 0.26
N TYR A 90 -8.39 -43.57 0.99
CA TYR A 90 -6.98 -43.98 0.87
C TYR A 90 -6.69 -45.31 1.56
N GLY A 91 -7.29 -45.56 2.73
CA GLY A 91 -7.01 -46.75 3.54
C GLY A 91 -7.82 -47.98 3.15
N LYS A 92 -9.01 -47.81 2.54
CA LYS A 92 -9.93 -48.94 2.28
C LYS A 92 -10.27 -49.13 0.81
N VAL A 93 -10.59 -48.05 0.10
CA VAL A 93 -11.08 -48.14 -1.28
C VAL A 93 -9.95 -48.22 -2.30
N LEU A 94 -8.94 -47.34 -2.23
CA LEU A 94 -7.83 -47.35 -3.20
C LEU A 94 -7.04 -48.67 -3.25
N PRO A 95 -6.70 -49.33 -2.12
CA PRO A 95 -6.02 -50.64 -2.13
C PRO A 95 -6.84 -51.76 -2.79
N PHE A 96 -8.16 -51.61 -2.89
CA PHE A 96 -9.03 -52.59 -3.56
C PHE A 96 -8.87 -52.55 -5.09
N PHE A 97 -8.53 -51.40 -5.68
CA PHE A 97 -8.47 -51.24 -7.13
C PHE A 97 -7.41 -52.11 -7.80
N ASN A 98 -6.22 -52.24 -7.22
CA ASN A 98 -5.13 -53.07 -7.73
C ASN A 98 -4.74 -54.22 -6.78
N LYS A 99 -5.56 -54.49 -5.75
CA LYS A 99 -5.37 -55.56 -4.76
C LYS A 99 -4.00 -55.51 -4.04
N ARG A 100 -3.40 -54.33 -3.92
CA ARG A 100 -2.10 -54.10 -3.26
C ARG A 100 -2.23 -53.06 -2.14
N PRO A 101 -1.44 -53.16 -1.06
CA PRO A 101 -1.34 -52.07 -0.09
C PRO A 101 -0.96 -50.76 -0.77
N LEU A 102 -1.55 -49.63 -0.34
CA LEU A 102 -1.40 -48.33 -1.01
C LEU A 102 0.07 -47.98 -1.27
N MET A 103 0.94 -48.08 -0.26
CA MET A 103 2.36 -47.72 -0.37
C MET A 103 3.18 -48.63 -1.27
N CYS A 104 2.77 -49.89 -1.47
CA CYS A 104 3.41 -50.80 -2.43
C CYS A 104 3.05 -50.45 -3.87
N SER A 105 1.95 -49.75 -4.08
CA SER A 105 1.48 -49.32 -5.40
C SER A 105 2.21 -48.08 -5.91
N VAL A 106 2.87 -47.32 -5.02
CA VAL A 106 3.52 -46.04 -5.35
C VAL A 106 4.96 -46.20 -5.86
N GLY A 107 5.50 -47.42 -5.95
CA GLY A 107 6.93 -47.67 -6.15
C GLY A 107 7.34 -48.54 -7.34
N SER A 108 6.49 -48.72 -8.36
CA SER A 108 6.78 -49.61 -9.50
C SER A 108 6.87 -48.88 -10.84
N VAL A 109 7.95 -48.13 -11.11
CA VAL A 109 8.37 -47.83 -12.49
C VAL A 109 9.91 -47.73 -12.59
N GLY A 110 10.51 -48.62 -13.38
CA GLY A 110 11.77 -48.41 -14.11
C GLY A 110 13.10 -48.71 -13.40
N ALA A 111 13.57 -49.96 -13.45
CA ALA A 111 14.99 -50.26 -13.30
C ALA A 111 15.75 -49.78 -14.56
N GLY A 112 16.30 -48.58 -14.52
CA GLY A 112 17.17 -48.08 -15.60
C GLY A 112 17.65 -46.65 -15.38
N GLY A 113 18.96 -46.50 -15.15
CA GLY A 113 19.73 -45.29 -15.49
C GLY A 113 19.79 -44.19 -14.44
N ASP A 114 21.00 -43.98 -13.90
CA ASP A 114 21.55 -42.76 -13.29
C ASP A 114 20.92 -42.19 -12.02
N ALA A 115 21.42 -42.72 -10.90
CA ALA A 115 21.31 -42.16 -9.56
C ALA A 115 22.23 -40.93 -9.37
N VAL A 116 21.93 -39.80 -10.04
CA VAL A 116 22.42 -38.46 -9.65
C VAL A 116 21.36 -37.41 -10.05
N GLU A 117 20.76 -36.70 -9.08
CA GLU A 117 19.92 -35.48 -9.23
C GLU A 117 18.50 -35.54 -9.88
N HIS A 118 17.83 -36.69 -9.95
CA HIS A 118 16.53 -36.75 -10.64
C HIS A 118 15.33 -36.77 -9.66
N ARG A 119 14.75 -35.58 -9.41
CA ARG A 119 13.51 -35.37 -8.64
C ARG A 119 12.33 -36.08 -9.30
N HIS A 120 11.52 -36.80 -8.52
CA HIS A 120 10.36 -37.56 -9.03
C HIS A 120 9.34 -36.64 -9.74
N PRO A 121 8.76 -37.03 -10.90
CA PRO A 121 7.86 -36.21 -11.72
C PRO A 121 6.58 -35.67 -11.03
N LEU A 122 6.29 -36.09 -9.80
CA LEU A 122 5.00 -35.89 -9.11
C LEU A 122 5.14 -35.18 -7.75
N THR A 123 6.30 -34.58 -7.46
CA THR A 123 6.60 -33.93 -6.18
C THR A 123 6.65 -32.40 -6.31
N ALA A 124 5.50 -31.73 -6.27
CA ALA A 124 5.45 -30.27 -6.19
C ALA A 124 5.47 -29.76 -4.72
N VAL A 125 6.11 -28.61 -4.48
CA VAL A 125 6.30 -28.01 -3.13
C VAL A 125 4.99 -27.43 -2.60
N SER A 126 4.49 -27.88 -1.44
CA SER A 126 3.31 -27.29 -0.79
C SER A 126 3.54 -25.81 -0.44
N ARG A 127 2.68 -24.92 -0.95
CA ARG A 127 2.62 -23.49 -0.58
C ARG A 127 1.15 -23.12 -0.44
N GLY A 128 0.66 -23.01 0.80
CA GLY A 128 -0.69 -22.52 1.14
C GLY A 128 -1.83 -23.39 0.59
N GLY A 129 -2.99 -23.37 1.27
CA GLY A 129 -4.17 -24.10 0.82
C GLY A 129 -4.67 -23.67 -0.58
N ASP A 130 -5.18 -24.62 -1.35
CA ASP A 130 -5.76 -24.41 -2.69
C ASP A 130 -7.28 -24.23 -2.61
N ALA A 131 -7.72 -23.05 -2.16
CA ALA A 131 -9.15 -22.77 -1.97
C ALA A 131 -9.96 -22.78 -3.28
N SER A 132 -9.32 -22.53 -4.43
CA SER A 132 -9.98 -22.50 -5.74
C SER A 132 -9.98 -23.85 -6.46
N GLY A 133 -9.21 -24.84 -6.00
CA GLY A 133 -9.02 -26.12 -6.69
C GLY A 133 -8.22 -26.00 -8.01
N ALA A 134 -7.70 -24.82 -8.33
CA ALA A 134 -6.96 -24.58 -9.56
C ALA A 134 -5.61 -25.31 -9.57
N ARG A 135 -4.97 -25.37 -8.40
CA ARG A 135 -3.71 -26.10 -8.25
C ARG A 135 -3.94 -27.61 -8.36
N LEU A 136 -5.01 -28.12 -7.73
CA LEU A 136 -5.44 -29.50 -7.84
C LEU A 136 -5.65 -29.92 -9.30
N ALA A 137 -6.35 -29.11 -10.09
CA ALA A 137 -6.58 -29.37 -11.50
C ALA A 137 -5.28 -29.36 -12.32
N LEU A 138 -4.39 -28.39 -12.07
CA LEU A 138 -3.11 -28.28 -12.77
C LEU A 138 -2.18 -29.46 -12.46
N GLU A 139 -2.08 -29.86 -11.19
CA GLU A 139 -1.28 -31.01 -10.77
C GLU A 139 -1.81 -32.33 -11.34
N ALA A 140 -3.13 -32.47 -11.47
CA ALA A 140 -3.74 -33.63 -12.12
C ALA A 140 -3.43 -33.65 -13.63
N ALA A 141 -3.50 -32.50 -14.31
CA ALA A 141 -3.13 -32.38 -15.71
C ALA A 141 -1.63 -32.69 -15.95
N ARG A 142 -0.75 -32.18 -15.08
CA ARG A 142 0.70 -32.47 -15.10
C ARG A 142 0.95 -33.97 -14.95
N ALA A 143 0.30 -34.63 -14.00
CA ALA A 143 0.45 -36.06 -13.80
C ALA A 143 0.00 -36.88 -15.02
N CYS A 144 -1.09 -36.50 -15.67
CA CYS A 144 -1.54 -37.14 -16.92
C CYS A 144 -0.52 -36.98 -18.06
N VAL A 145 0.02 -35.78 -18.23
CA VAL A 145 1.00 -35.48 -19.30
C VAL A 145 2.34 -36.18 -19.02
N ALA A 146 2.79 -36.19 -17.76
CA ALA A 146 4.01 -36.88 -17.34
C ALA A 146 3.91 -38.41 -17.51
N ALA A 147 2.69 -38.96 -17.43
CA ALA A 147 2.41 -40.36 -17.68
C ALA A 147 2.31 -40.71 -19.18
N SER A 148 2.45 -39.76 -20.12
CA SER A 148 2.38 -40.05 -21.55
C SER A 148 3.71 -40.61 -22.09
N GLU A 149 3.65 -41.58 -23.00
CA GLU A 149 4.85 -42.18 -23.60
C GLU A 149 5.72 -41.14 -24.33
N GLY A 150 7.04 -41.19 -24.12
CA GLY A 150 7.98 -40.27 -24.76
C GLY A 150 8.07 -38.85 -24.16
N VAL A 151 7.35 -38.55 -23.07
CA VAL A 151 7.37 -37.24 -22.42
C VAL A 151 8.34 -37.22 -21.23
N HIS A 152 9.41 -36.43 -21.34
CA HIS A 152 10.34 -36.23 -20.22
C HIS A 152 9.66 -35.43 -19.07
N PRO A 153 9.89 -35.77 -17.79
CA PRO A 153 9.25 -35.10 -16.64
C PRO A 153 9.40 -33.58 -16.63
N ARG A 154 10.60 -33.05 -16.92
CA ARG A 154 10.86 -31.60 -17.03
C ARG A 154 10.06 -30.89 -18.14
N ARG A 155 9.56 -31.64 -19.14
CA ARG A 155 8.72 -31.11 -20.24
C ARG A 155 7.23 -31.19 -19.95
N ALA A 156 6.82 -32.12 -19.08
CA ALA A 156 5.41 -32.34 -18.75
C ALA A 156 4.76 -31.10 -18.12
N ASP A 157 5.49 -30.37 -17.27
CA ASP A 157 5.01 -29.13 -16.64
C ASP A 157 4.64 -28.07 -17.67
N ALA A 158 5.53 -27.81 -18.63
CA ALA A 158 5.33 -26.81 -19.66
C ALA A 158 4.22 -27.20 -20.64
N LEU A 159 4.12 -28.50 -20.99
CA LEU A 159 3.06 -29.02 -21.85
C LEU A 159 1.68 -28.98 -21.18
N ALA A 160 1.58 -29.35 -19.90
CA ALA A 160 0.34 -29.26 -19.14
C ALA A 160 -0.10 -27.80 -18.95
N GLU A 161 0.84 -26.90 -18.66
CA GLU A 161 0.56 -25.46 -18.53
C GLU A 161 0.08 -24.84 -19.85
N MET A 162 0.71 -25.19 -20.98
CA MET A 162 0.27 -24.78 -22.32
C MET A 162 -1.14 -25.31 -22.64
N GLY A 163 -1.38 -26.60 -22.41
CA GLY A 163 -2.66 -27.23 -22.70
C GLY A 163 -3.82 -26.67 -21.87
N VAL A 164 -3.63 -26.53 -20.55
CA VAL A 164 -4.66 -25.95 -19.66
C VAL A 164 -4.96 -24.50 -20.05
N ARG A 165 -3.94 -23.70 -20.33
CA ARG A 165 -4.13 -22.32 -20.81
C ARG A 165 -4.87 -22.27 -22.14
N HIS A 166 -4.54 -23.16 -23.08
CA HIS A 166 -5.22 -23.24 -24.36
C HIS A 166 -6.72 -23.50 -24.20
N VAL A 167 -7.09 -24.51 -23.40
CA VAL A 167 -8.51 -24.85 -23.16
C VAL A 167 -9.26 -23.70 -22.49
N MET A 168 -8.64 -23.02 -21.51
CA MET A 168 -9.28 -21.86 -20.86
C MET A 168 -9.48 -20.69 -21.82
N VAL A 169 -8.52 -20.41 -22.69
CA VAL A 169 -8.63 -19.36 -23.73
C VAL A 169 -9.65 -19.75 -24.80
N GLU A 170 -9.75 -21.03 -25.14
CA GLU A 170 -10.75 -21.56 -26.07
C GLU A 170 -12.17 -21.50 -25.48
N SER A 171 -12.36 -21.83 -24.20
CA SER A 171 -13.65 -21.64 -23.51
C SER A 171 -14.05 -20.17 -23.48
N ALA A 172 -13.10 -19.27 -23.17
CA ALA A 172 -13.36 -17.83 -23.23
C ALA A 172 -13.74 -17.37 -24.65
N LEU A 173 -13.13 -17.94 -25.69
CA LEU A 173 -13.52 -17.66 -27.09
C LEU A 173 -14.96 -18.12 -27.38
N GLN A 174 -15.36 -19.29 -26.90
CA GLN A 174 -16.72 -19.81 -27.04
C GLN A 174 -17.75 -18.92 -26.31
N ASP A 175 -17.42 -18.44 -25.12
CA ASP A 175 -18.25 -17.51 -24.36
C ASP A 175 -18.36 -16.14 -25.07
N LEU A 176 -17.25 -15.62 -25.60
CA LEU A 176 -17.27 -14.42 -26.45
C LEU A 176 -18.05 -14.62 -27.76
N ASN A 177 -18.11 -15.84 -28.28
CA ASN A 177 -18.89 -16.18 -29.47
C ASN A 177 -20.38 -16.35 -29.20
N SER A 178 -20.76 -16.72 -27.99
CA SER A 178 -22.15 -16.89 -27.58
C SER A 178 -22.77 -15.63 -26.96
N SER A 179 -21.95 -14.65 -26.54
CA SER A 179 -22.44 -13.39 -25.99
C SER A 179 -23.09 -12.52 -27.07
N ARG A 180 -24.25 -11.92 -26.73
CA ARG A 180 -24.94 -10.92 -27.57
C ARG A 180 -24.47 -9.48 -27.33
N SER A 181 -23.47 -9.30 -26.46
CA SER A 181 -22.95 -7.98 -26.09
C SER A 181 -21.95 -7.50 -27.14
N ASP A 182 -22.17 -6.30 -27.68
CA ASP A 182 -21.26 -5.64 -28.63
C ASP A 182 -20.02 -5.03 -27.94
N VAL A 183 -19.90 -5.19 -26.62
CA VAL A 183 -18.92 -4.46 -25.80
C VAL A 183 -18.30 -5.34 -24.71
N LEU A 184 -16.98 -5.24 -24.56
CA LEU A 184 -16.15 -5.89 -23.55
C LEU A 184 -15.42 -4.84 -22.68
N GLY A 185 -15.57 -4.95 -21.35
CA GLY A 185 -14.93 -4.05 -20.41
C GLY A 185 -13.40 -4.14 -20.41
N ALA A 186 -12.72 -3.07 -19.97
CA ALA A 186 -11.26 -2.95 -20.03
C ALA A 186 -10.50 -4.00 -19.21
N ALA A 187 -11.01 -4.40 -18.03
CA ALA A 187 -10.36 -5.40 -17.18
C ALA A 187 -10.45 -6.84 -17.74
N PRO A 188 -11.63 -7.34 -18.16
CA PRO A 188 -11.73 -8.59 -18.91
C PRO A 188 -10.89 -8.61 -20.20
N ALA A 189 -10.88 -7.50 -20.95
CA ALA A 189 -10.06 -7.38 -22.16
C ALA A 189 -8.56 -7.49 -21.85
N ALA A 190 -8.07 -6.79 -20.81
CA ALA A 190 -6.67 -6.89 -20.39
C ALA A 190 -6.31 -8.29 -19.86
N ALA A 191 -7.22 -8.96 -19.15
CA ALA A 191 -7.02 -10.32 -18.68
C ALA A 191 -6.92 -11.33 -19.84
N LEU A 192 -7.78 -11.20 -20.86
CA LEU A 192 -7.73 -12.02 -22.07
C LEU A 192 -6.48 -11.76 -22.90
N GLU A 193 -6.06 -10.50 -23.05
CA GLU A 193 -4.80 -10.14 -23.72
C GLU A 193 -3.57 -10.69 -22.98
N ALA A 194 -3.59 -10.69 -21.64
CA ALA A 194 -2.53 -11.29 -20.83
C ALA A 194 -2.52 -12.82 -20.94
N ALA A 195 -3.70 -13.45 -20.94
CA ALA A 195 -3.85 -14.89 -21.15
C ALA A 195 -3.35 -15.33 -22.53
N CYS A 196 -3.68 -14.56 -23.58
CA CYS A 196 -3.20 -14.80 -24.94
C CYS A 196 -1.67 -14.64 -25.06
N ARG A 197 -1.10 -13.59 -24.45
CA ARG A 197 0.35 -13.37 -24.44
C ARG A 197 1.11 -14.47 -23.70
N THR A 198 0.60 -14.91 -22.55
CA THR A 198 1.23 -15.99 -21.77
C THR A 198 1.12 -17.34 -22.47
N LEU A 199 -0.01 -17.66 -23.10
CA LEU A 199 -0.17 -18.86 -23.92
C LEU A 199 0.77 -18.85 -25.14
N ALA A 200 0.86 -17.72 -25.86
CA ALA A 200 1.78 -17.56 -26.98
C ALA A 200 3.26 -17.71 -26.56
N ALA A 201 3.64 -17.12 -25.42
CA ALA A 201 4.99 -17.25 -24.87
C ALA A 201 5.34 -18.71 -24.49
N THR A 202 4.37 -19.49 -23.99
CA THR A 202 4.58 -20.92 -23.70
C THR A 202 4.61 -21.78 -24.96
N ALA A 203 3.83 -21.44 -25.99
CA ALA A 203 3.73 -22.22 -27.23
C ALA A 203 4.86 -21.92 -28.23
N GLY A 204 5.41 -20.71 -28.21
CA GLY A 204 6.44 -20.22 -29.16
C GLY A 204 7.67 -21.12 -29.28
N PRO A 205 8.34 -21.53 -28.19
CA PRO A 205 9.50 -22.41 -28.25
C PRO A 205 9.23 -23.76 -28.94
N TYR A 206 8.01 -24.29 -28.80
CA TYR A 206 7.61 -25.53 -29.46
C TYR A 206 7.32 -25.32 -30.96
N ALA A 207 6.81 -24.15 -31.33
CA ALA A 207 6.62 -23.76 -32.73
C ALA A 207 7.94 -23.57 -33.45
N ASP A 208 8.89 -22.90 -32.80
CA ASP A 208 10.24 -22.71 -33.34
C ASP A 208 10.98 -24.04 -33.46
N ALA A 209 10.85 -24.94 -32.47
CA ALA A 209 11.43 -26.27 -32.53
C ALA A 209 10.85 -27.12 -33.68
N LEU A 210 9.54 -27.06 -33.91
CA LEU A 210 8.86 -27.75 -35.01
C LEU A 210 9.25 -27.16 -36.38
N ALA A 211 9.36 -25.83 -36.49
CA ALA A 211 9.82 -25.15 -37.70
C ALA A 211 11.28 -25.49 -38.03
N ASN A 212 12.14 -25.58 -37.01
CA ASN A 212 13.54 -25.97 -37.19
C ASN A 212 13.69 -27.45 -37.54
N ALA A 213 12.87 -28.34 -36.94
CA ALA A 213 12.86 -29.77 -37.28
C ALA A 213 12.41 -30.01 -38.73
N THR A 214 11.33 -29.36 -39.17
CA THR A 214 10.86 -29.44 -40.57
C THR A 214 11.86 -28.85 -41.57
N ALA A 215 12.59 -27.78 -41.19
CA ALA A 215 13.67 -27.24 -42.01
C ALA A 215 14.89 -28.19 -42.10
N GLN A 216 15.24 -28.89 -41.01
CA GLN A 216 16.29 -29.91 -41.00
C GLN A 216 15.92 -31.15 -41.81
N GLU A 217 14.66 -31.61 -41.73
CA GLU A 217 14.14 -32.71 -42.55
C GLU A 217 14.14 -32.35 -44.05
N ALA A 218 13.75 -31.12 -44.41
CA ALA A 218 13.82 -30.63 -45.78
C ALA A 218 15.26 -30.53 -46.31
N ALA A 219 16.21 -30.09 -45.46
CA ALA A 219 17.64 -30.07 -45.80
C ALA A 219 18.22 -31.47 -45.97
N ALA A 220 17.85 -32.42 -45.09
CA ALA A 220 18.27 -33.83 -45.17
C ALA A 220 17.71 -34.52 -46.44
N ALA A 221 16.45 -34.24 -46.80
CA ALA A 221 15.86 -34.72 -48.06
C ALA A 221 16.58 -34.16 -49.29
N GLY A 222 16.99 -32.89 -49.26
CA GLY A 222 17.79 -32.27 -50.32
C GLY A 222 19.16 -32.93 -50.51
N VAL A 223 19.86 -33.24 -49.41
CA VAL A 223 21.16 -33.94 -49.41
C VAL A 223 21.01 -35.39 -49.89
N ALA A 224 19.96 -36.10 -49.47
CA ALA A 224 19.67 -37.46 -49.94
C ALA A 224 19.38 -37.50 -51.45
N THR A 225 18.69 -36.49 -51.97
CA THR A 225 18.39 -36.37 -53.41
C THR A 225 19.66 -36.07 -54.23
N PHE A 226 20.57 -35.23 -53.70
CA PHE A 226 21.88 -34.96 -54.30
C PHE A 226 22.78 -36.20 -54.31
N MET A 227 22.84 -36.94 -53.20
CA MET A 227 23.58 -38.21 -53.10
C MET A 227 23.05 -39.28 -54.06
N GLN A 228 21.72 -39.39 -54.22
CA GLN A 228 21.10 -40.30 -55.20
C GLN A 228 21.41 -39.90 -56.66
N MET A 229 21.49 -38.60 -56.97
CA MET A 229 21.95 -38.12 -58.27
C MET A 229 23.41 -38.49 -58.53
N GLN A 230 24.28 -38.28 -57.53
CA GLN A 230 25.71 -38.58 -57.63
C GLN A 230 25.97 -40.09 -57.78
N ALA A 231 25.21 -40.93 -57.08
CA ALA A 231 25.26 -42.38 -57.21
C ALA A 231 24.78 -42.87 -58.60
N ARG A 232 23.75 -42.24 -59.18
CA ARG A 232 23.29 -42.52 -60.55
C ARG A 232 24.32 -42.13 -61.60
N GLU A 233 25.01 -41.02 -61.40
CA GLU A 233 26.08 -40.55 -62.28
C GLU A 233 27.33 -41.45 -62.21
N LEU A 234 27.71 -41.90 -61.01
CA LEU A 234 28.76 -42.93 -60.84
C LEU A 234 28.39 -44.26 -61.48
N HIS A 235 27.13 -44.71 -61.37
CA HIS A 235 26.66 -45.90 -62.06
C HIS A 235 26.66 -45.75 -63.59
N ARG A 236 26.35 -44.56 -64.12
CA ARG A 236 26.46 -44.25 -65.55
C ARG A 236 27.90 -44.35 -66.04
N GLN A 237 28.84 -43.74 -65.30
CA GLN A 237 30.27 -43.79 -65.63
C GLN A 237 30.86 -45.20 -65.53
N ALA A 238 30.45 -46.00 -64.54
CA ALA A 238 30.84 -47.40 -64.43
C ALA A 238 30.29 -48.27 -65.57
N ARG A 239 29.07 -48.00 -66.04
CA ARG A 239 28.46 -48.68 -67.19
C ARG A 239 29.15 -48.32 -68.51
N GLU A 240 29.49 -47.05 -68.70
CA GLU A 240 30.27 -46.59 -69.86
C GLU A 240 31.70 -47.16 -69.86
N ALA A 241 32.32 -47.33 -68.69
CA ALA A 241 33.61 -47.99 -68.54
C ALA A 241 33.53 -49.51 -68.82
N ALA A 242 32.47 -50.18 -68.36
CA ALA A 242 32.22 -51.60 -68.63
C ALA A 242 31.90 -51.85 -70.11
N GLU A 243 31.15 -50.97 -70.78
CA GLU A 243 30.90 -51.05 -72.23
C GLU A 243 32.18 -50.82 -73.05
N LYS A 244 33.05 -49.89 -72.64
CA LYS A 244 34.38 -49.73 -73.24
C LYS A 244 35.28 -50.94 -73.01
N ALA A 245 35.24 -51.55 -71.82
CA ALA A 245 35.99 -52.77 -71.52
C ALA A 245 35.46 -53.99 -72.32
N ALA A 246 34.14 -54.11 -72.50
CA ALA A 246 33.52 -55.13 -73.33
C ALA A 246 33.83 -54.94 -74.83
N GLN A 247 33.91 -53.70 -75.33
CA GLN A 247 34.36 -53.41 -76.69
C GLN A 247 35.85 -53.72 -76.89
N MET A 248 36.70 -53.47 -75.89
CA MET A 248 38.12 -53.86 -75.93
C MET A 248 38.30 -55.39 -75.83
N ALA A 249 37.50 -56.09 -75.03
CA ALA A 249 37.51 -57.54 -74.91
C ALA A 249 36.95 -58.23 -76.18
N GLY A 250 35.93 -57.65 -76.82
CA GLY A 250 35.41 -58.10 -78.11
C GLY A 250 36.42 -57.91 -79.25
N ALA A 251 37.18 -56.83 -79.24
CA ALA A 251 38.28 -56.61 -80.19
C ALA A 251 39.46 -57.58 -79.96
N ALA A 252 39.72 -57.99 -78.73
CA ALA A 252 40.74 -59.00 -78.39
C ALA A 252 40.27 -60.44 -78.70
N ALA A 253 38.99 -60.77 -78.52
CA ALA A 253 38.43 -62.08 -78.82
C ALA A 253 38.30 -62.36 -80.33
N ALA A 254 38.09 -61.32 -81.16
CA ALA A 254 38.11 -61.44 -82.62
C ALA A 254 39.51 -61.73 -83.20
N ALA A 255 40.58 -61.47 -82.43
CA ALA A 255 41.97 -61.72 -82.83
C ALA A 255 42.51 -63.10 -82.38
N ALA A 256 41.81 -63.83 -81.51
CA ALA A 256 42.36 -64.99 -80.80
C ALA A 256 41.70 -66.36 -81.10
N GLY A 257 40.72 -66.44 -82.00
CA GLY A 257 40.37 -67.67 -82.73
C GLY A 257 40.22 -68.98 -81.93
N MET A 258 39.67 -68.99 -80.71
CA MET A 258 39.35 -70.21 -79.96
C MET A 258 38.08 -70.04 -79.12
N GLY A 259 37.20 -71.03 -79.18
CA GLY A 259 35.84 -70.99 -78.61
C GLY A 259 35.73 -71.45 -77.15
N ALA A 260 34.60 -71.10 -76.54
CA ALA A 260 33.97 -71.80 -75.43
C ALA A 260 32.52 -71.32 -75.25
N ASP A 261 31.67 -72.24 -74.81
CA ASP A 261 30.21 -72.19 -74.65
C ASP A 261 29.73 -71.10 -73.65
N PRO A 262 28.82 -70.16 -74.01
CA PRO A 262 28.48 -69.00 -73.17
C PRO A 262 27.12 -69.10 -72.43
N PHE A 263 26.53 -70.28 -72.20
CA PHE A 263 25.19 -70.40 -71.58
C PHE A 263 25.08 -71.33 -70.37
N ALA A 264 25.99 -71.23 -69.41
CA ALA A 264 25.80 -71.83 -68.09
C ALA A 264 25.30 -70.81 -67.05
N ASN A 265 24.01 -70.91 -66.72
CA ASN A 265 23.36 -70.44 -65.48
C ASN A 265 23.33 -68.94 -65.17
N ILE A 266 22.31 -68.25 -65.71
CA ILE A 266 21.81 -66.97 -65.18
C ILE A 266 20.83 -67.28 -64.03
N ALA A 267 21.36 -67.36 -62.81
CA ALA A 267 20.62 -67.17 -61.57
C ALA A 267 21.63 -66.84 -60.45
N GLY A 268 21.91 -65.57 -60.24
CA GLY A 268 22.84 -65.11 -59.21
C GLY A 268 22.74 -63.60 -59.04
N ALA A 269 22.50 -63.18 -57.79
CA ALA A 269 22.29 -61.83 -57.32
C ALA A 269 23.29 -60.76 -57.84
N PRO A 270 22.91 -59.47 -57.86
CA PRO A 270 23.84 -58.39 -58.15
C PRO A 270 24.99 -58.37 -57.11
N PRO A 271 26.18 -57.86 -57.49
CA PRO A 271 27.34 -57.85 -56.61
C PRO A 271 27.08 -56.96 -55.40
N VAL A 272 27.08 -57.55 -54.21
CA VAL A 272 27.12 -56.83 -52.94
C VAL A 272 28.47 -56.12 -52.86
N VAL A 273 28.47 -54.79 -52.88
CA VAL A 273 29.66 -53.99 -52.57
C VAL A 273 29.94 -54.17 -51.07
N PRO A 274 31.08 -54.76 -50.66
CA PRO A 274 31.41 -54.87 -49.25
C PRO A 274 31.60 -53.46 -48.67
N GLY A 275 30.86 -53.14 -47.61
CA GLY A 275 31.00 -51.88 -46.88
C GLY A 275 29.89 -50.84 -47.08
N LEU A 276 28.85 -51.09 -47.89
CA LEU A 276 27.70 -50.18 -47.97
C LEU A 276 26.78 -50.28 -46.74
N GLU A 277 26.61 -51.49 -46.17
CA GLU A 277 25.88 -51.69 -44.91
C GLU A 277 26.67 -51.19 -43.70
N ASP A 278 28.02 -51.27 -43.74
CA ASP A 278 28.88 -50.72 -42.68
C ASP A 278 28.97 -49.18 -42.72
N THR A 279 28.79 -48.55 -43.89
CA THR A 279 28.71 -47.08 -44.01
C THR A 279 27.31 -46.54 -43.70
N LEU A 280 26.24 -47.33 -43.90
CA LEU A 280 24.90 -46.97 -43.44
C LEU A 280 24.71 -47.17 -41.93
N SER A 281 25.41 -48.13 -41.32
CA SER A 281 25.38 -48.38 -39.87
C SER A 281 26.37 -47.54 -39.05
N SER A 282 27.34 -46.88 -39.70
CA SER A 282 28.29 -45.95 -39.06
C SER A 282 27.93 -44.46 -39.23
N LEU A 283 26.74 -44.15 -39.78
CA LEU A 283 26.15 -42.84 -39.55
C LEU A 283 25.92 -42.71 -38.04
N PRO A 284 26.35 -41.61 -37.40
CA PRO A 284 26.14 -41.43 -35.97
C PRO A 284 24.64 -41.64 -35.71
N GLN A 285 24.32 -42.57 -34.82
CA GLN A 285 23.05 -42.56 -34.13
C GLN A 285 22.99 -41.21 -33.41
N LEU A 286 22.48 -40.21 -34.13
CA LEU A 286 21.87 -39.04 -33.55
C LEU A 286 20.81 -39.60 -32.64
N GLU A 287 21.17 -39.80 -31.37
CA GLU A 287 20.24 -39.89 -30.25
C GLU A 287 19.44 -38.59 -30.27
N ALA A 288 18.43 -38.57 -31.13
CA ALA A 288 17.45 -37.51 -31.26
C ALA A 288 16.51 -37.61 -30.05
N PHE A 289 16.98 -37.17 -28.89
CA PHE A 289 16.14 -37.05 -27.69
C PHE A 289 15.10 -35.90 -27.79
N ASN A 290 14.92 -35.27 -28.96
CA ASN A 290 14.32 -33.94 -29.07
C ASN A 290 13.42 -33.73 -30.32
N GLY A 291 12.54 -34.68 -30.65
CA GLY A 291 11.39 -34.37 -31.53
C GLY A 291 10.29 -33.61 -30.77
N PRO A 292 9.48 -32.75 -31.43
CA PRO A 292 8.37 -32.07 -30.75
C PRO A 292 7.26 -33.08 -30.42
N VAL A 293 7.02 -33.29 -29.12
CA VAL A 293 5.93 -34.12 -28.55
C VAL A 293 4.53 -33.60 -28.95
N VAL A 294 4.44 -32.34 -29.39
CA VAL A 294 3.19 -31.67 -29.76
C VAL A 294 2.98 -31.75 -31.26
N GLU A 295 1.86 -32.35 -31.68
CA GLU A 295 1.48 -32.40 -33.09
C GLU A 295 1.34 -31.00 -33.70
N ALA A 296 1.79 -30.84 -34.94
CA ALA A 296 1.70 -29.59 -35.70
C ALA A 296 0.27 -29.04 -35.73
N GLU A 297 -0.73 -29.91 -35.82
CA GLU A 297 -2.15 -29.54 -35.81
C GLU A 297 -2.58 -28.94 -34.46
N THR A 298 -2.12 -29.51 -33.35
CA THR A 298 -2.41 -29.03 -32.00
C THR A 298 -1.86 -27.62 -31.81
N LEU A 299 -0.62 -27.39 -32.25
CA LEU A 299 -0.01 -26.06 -32.16
C LEU A 299 -0.69 -25.03 -33.07
N ALA A 300 -1.11 -25.45 -34.27
CA ALA A 300 -1.90 -24.61 -35.16
C ALA A 300 -3.27 -24.25 -34.58
N ARG A 301 -3.90 -25.14 -33.79
CA ARG A 301 -5.14 -24.83 -33.05
C ARG A 301 -4.90 -23.78 -31.96
N VAL A 302 -3.78 -23.89 -31.22
CA VAL A 302 -3.38 -22.88 -30.21
C VAL A 302 -3.22 -21.51 -30.85
N ILE A 303 -2.48 -21.43 -31.96
CA ILE A 303 -2.24 -20.16 -32.69
C ILE A 303 -3.56 -19.55 -33.17
N ARG A 304 -4.40 -20.34 -33.85
CA ARG A 304 -5.72 -19.87 -34.33
C ARG A 304 -6.62 -19.39 -33.19
N CYS A 305 -6.58 -20.07 -32.04
CA CYS A 305 -7.36 -19.69 -30.87
C CYS A 305 -6.89 -18.34 -30.29
N VAL A 306 -5.58 -18.16 -30.14
CA VAL A 306 -4.97 -16.89 -29.68
C VAL A 306 -5.31 -15.74 -30.64
N GLU A 307 -5.16 -15.96 -31.95
CA GLU A 307 -5.50 -14.95 -32.96
C GLU A 307 -6.98 -14.58 -32.92
N ALA A 308 -7.87 -15.57 -32.83
CA ALA A 308 -9.32 -15.34 -32.78
C ALA A 308 -9.74 -14.57 -31.52
N VAL A 309 -9.17 -14.89 -30.35
CA VAL A 309 -9.45 -14.15 -29.10
C VAL A 309 -8.92 -12.72 -29.17
N ILE A 310 -7.70 -12.51 -29.67
CA ILE A 310 -7.13 -11.15 -29.81
C ILE A 310 -7.99 -10.31 -30.77
N GLN A 311 -8.34 -10.84 -31.94
CA GLN A 311 -9.17 -10.14 -32.93
C GLN A 311 -10.54 -9.80 -32.36
N LYS A 312 -11.17 -10.75 -31.67
CA LYS A 312 -12.51 -10.55 -31.08
C LYS A 312 -12.48 -9.61 -29.89
N THR A 313 -11.48 -9.70 -29.03
CA THR A 313 -11.26 -8.79 -27.90
C THR A 313 -11.02 -7.37 -28.41
N ALA A 314 -10.21 -7.19 -29.45
CA ALA A 314 -9.96 -5.89 -30.06
C ALA A 314 -11.21 -5.27 -30.70
N ALA A 315 -12.06 -6.08 -31.33
CA ALA A 315 -13.32 -5.63 -31.93
C ALA A 315 -14.35 -5.17 -30.88
N LEU A 316 -14.38 -5.80 -29.70
CA LEU A 316 -15.34 -5.53 -28.64
C LEU A 316 -14.85 -4.49 -27.61
N ARG A 317 -13.59 -4.02 -27.72
CA ARG A 317 -12.93 -3.20 -26.71
C ARG A 317 -13.46 -1.76 -26.70
N GLN A 318 -13.90 -1.27 -25.53
CA GLN A 318 -14.06 0.18 -25.33
C GLN A 318 -12.71 0.89 -25.22
N PRO A 319 -12.58 2.15 -25.70
CA PRO A 319 -11.40 2.98 -25.44
C PRO A 319 -11.22 3.16 -23.92
N ALA A 320 -10.12 2.63 -23.39
CA ALA A 320 -9.90 2.54 -21.95
C ALA A 320 -9.29 3.82 -21.38
N LEU A 321 -10.00 4.45 -20.43
CA LEU A 321 -9.37 5.21 -19.34
C LEU A 321 -8.63 4.22 -18.43
N LEU A 322 -7.43 4.61 -17.99
CA LEU A 322 -6.46 3.80 -17.25
C LEU A 322 -7.07 3.04 -16.04
N PRO A 323 -6.66 1.79 -15.78
CA PRO A 323 -7.13 1.03 -14.61
C PRO A 323 -6.38 1.45 -13.32
N PRO A 324 -7.03 1.44 -12.15
CA PRO A 324 -6.38 1.67 -10.86
C PRO A 324 -5.63 0.41 -10.34
N PRO A 325 -4.65 0.58 -9.44
CA PRO A 325 -3.79 -0.51 -8.96
C PRO A 325 -4.52 -1.47 -7.99
N LEU A 326 -4.08 -2.72 -8.01
CA LEU A 326 -4.58 -3.84 -7.19
C LEU A 326 -4.43 -3.55 -5.68
N LEU A 327 -5.56 -3.60 -4.96
CA LEU A 327 -5.63 -3.55 -3.50
C LEU A 327 -4.99 -4.81 -2.90
N LYS A 328 -4.05 -4.63 -1.95
CA LYS A 328 -3.56 -5.69 -1.08
C LYS A 328 -4.68 -6.09 -0.11
N THR A 329 -5.02 -7.37 -0.08
CA THR A 329 -5.85 -7.97 0.97
C THR A 329 -5.06 -8.03 2.27
N SER A 330 -5.53 -7.36 3.31
CA SER A 330 -5.00 -7.46 4.67
C SER A 330 -5.23 -8.86 5.23
N VAL A 331 -4.15 -9.54 5.59
CA VAL A 331 -4.16 -10.65 6.53
C VAL A 331 -4.17 -10.02 7.91
N ASP A 332 -5.18 -10.32 8.73
CA ASP A 332 -5.12 -10.09 10.18
C ASP A 332 -5.30 -11.45 10.86
N ASP A 333 -4.25 -11.84 11.57
CA ASP A 333 -4.20 -12.94 12.51
C ASP A 333 -4.82 -12.49 13.85
N GLY A 334 -5.64 -13.36 14.44
CA GLY A 334 -5.83 -13.52 15.90
C GLY A 334 -6.46 -12.39 16.72
N ASP A 335 -7.71 -12.57 17.15
CA ASP A 335 -8.03 -12.69 18.59
C ASP A 335 -9.51 -13.03 18.83
N GLU A 336 -9.74 -13.99 19.71
CA GLU A 336 -11.05 -14.43 20.21
C GLU A 336 -11.59 -13.43 21.25
N ILE A 337 -12.81 -12.89 21.09
CA ILE A 337 -13.72 -12.60 22.22
C ILE A 337 -15.19 -12.84 21.82
N ALA A 338 -15.90 -13.46 22.77
CA ALA A 338 -17.29 -13.86 22.78
C ALA A 338 -18.33 -12.71 22.70
N GLY A 339 -19.50 -13.03 22.15
CA GLY A 339 -20.73 -12.23 22.28
C GLY A 339 -21.38 -11.94 20.93
N GLY A 340 -22.45 -12.67 20.62
CA GLY A 340 -23.12 -12.62 19.33
C GLY A 340 -23.86 -11.31 19.05
N PHE A 341 -23.66 -10.77 17.85
CA PHE A 341 -24.68 -10.39 16.86
C PHE A 341 -23.93 -10.00 15.58
N ARG A 342 -24.00 -10.85 14.54
CA ARG A 342 -23.35 -10.59 13.25
C ARG A 342 -24.38 -10.01 12.30
N ALA A 343 -24.14 -8.79 11.83
CA ALA A 343 -24.79 -8.23 10.65
C ALA A 343 -24.28 -8.98 9.41
N ASP A 344 -25.22 -9.46 8.60
CA ASP A 344 -24.97 -10.22 7.39
C ASP A 344 -24.20 -9.39 6.35
N LEU A 345 -22.91 -9.70 6.20
CA LEU A 345 -22.19 -9.52 4.94
C LEU A 345 -22.48 -10.76 4.08
N PRO A 346 -22.81 -10.62 2.79
CA PRO A 346 -23.04 -11.76 1.92
C PRO A 346 -21.76 -12.61 1.83
N ASP A 347 -21.91 -13.89 2.18
CA ASP A 347 -20.87 -14.91 2.11
C ASP A 347 -20.42 -15.07 0.64
N MET A 348 -19.18 -14.63 0.34
CA MET A 348 -18.52 -14.83 -0.95
C MET A 348 -17.86 -16.22 -1.07
N ARG A 349 -18.30 -17.19 -0.27
CA ARG A 349 -18.12 -18.61 -0.58
C ARG A 349 -19.19 -18.97 -1.58
N THR A 350 -18.77 -19.35 -2.79
CA THR A 350 -19.65 -20.00 -3.76
C THR A 350 -20.54 -21.02 -3.05
N PRO A 351 -21.88 -20.93 -3.15
CA PRO A 351 -22.74 -21.83 -2.41
C PRO A 351 -22.57 -23.23 -2.99
N SER A 352 -21.95 -24.11 -2.21
CA SER A 352 -21.91 -25.56 -2.41
C SER A 352 -23.32 -26.19 -2.52
N ALA A 353 -24.38 -25.41 -2.31
CA ALA A 353 -25.78 -25.79 -2.48
C ALA A 353 -26.32 -25.69 -3.92
N ALA A 354 -25.60 -25.12 -4.89
CA ALA A 354 -26.07 -25.06 -6.28
C ALA A 354 -26.07 -26.45 -6.98
N CYS A 355 -25.23 -27.38 -6.52
CA CYS A 355 -25.05 -28.69 -7.15
C CYS A 355 -25.91 -29.82 -6.55
N SER A 356 -26.69 -29.57 -5.49
CA SER A 356 -27.45 -30.59 -4.78
C SER A 356 -28.98 -30.47 -4.90
N ALA A 357 -29.48 -29.54 -5.71
CA ALA A 357 -30.91 -29.44 -5.99
C ALA A 357 -31.31 -30.48 -7.08
N PRO A 358 -32.22 -31.43 -6.80
CA PRO A 358 -32.67 -32.46 -7.75
C PRO A 358 -33.49 -31.92 -8.94
N LEU A 359 -33.50 -30.59 -9.13
CA LEU A 359 -34.22 -29.86 -10.17
C LEU A 359 -33.30 -28.96 -11.01
N TYR A 360 -31.97 -29.06 -10.91
CA TYR A 360 -31.03 -28.26 -11.72
C TYR A 360 -31.25 -28.44 -13.23
N GLY A 361 -31.73 -29.62 -13.66
CA GLY A 361 -32.15 -29.88 -15.04
C GLY A 361 -33.42 -29.14 -15.50
N ARG A 362 -34.06 -28.32 -14.64
CA ARG A 362 -35.23 -27.48 -15.01
C ARG A 362 -34.89 -26.00 -15.24
N LEU A 363 -33.64 -25.58 -15.02
CA LEU A 363 -33.18 -24.23 -15.37
C LEU A 363 -32.93 -24.04 -16.87
N ALA A 364 -33.01 -25.12 -17.66
CA ALA A 364 -33.11 -25.05 -19.11
C ALA A 364 -34.58 -25.26 -19.55
N LYS A 365 -35.47 -24.32 -19.20
CA LYS A 365 -36.60 -24.02 -20.09
C LYS A 365 -36.09 -23.02 -21.10
N SER A 366 -35.85 -23.47 -22.33
CA SER A 366 -35.22 -22.70 -23.41
C SER A 366 -35.99 -21.45 -23.88
N ASN A 367 -37.11 -21.08 -23.26
CA ASN A 367 -38.09 -20.15 -23.85
C ASN A 367 -38.71 -19.11 -22.88
N GLU A 368 -38.20 -18.91 -21.66
CA GLU A 368 -38.70 -17.84 -20.78
C GLU A 368 -37.63 -16.74 -20.66
N ASP A 369 -38.01 -15.49 -20.97
CA ASP A 369 -37.14 -14.32 -21.06
C ASP A 369 -36.69 -13.86 -19.66
N ILE A 370 -35.49 -14.30 -19.27
CA ILE A 370 -34.89 -14.04 -17.94
C ILE A 370 -34.58 -12.54 -17.77
N GLU A 371 -34.43 -11.79 -18.87
CA GLU A 371 -34.23 -10.33 -18.87
C GLU A 371 -35.38 -9.57 -18.18
N ALA A 372 -36.61 -10.11 -18.24
CA ALA A 372 -37.77 -9.51 -17.59
C ALA A 372 -37.68 -9.55 -16.04
N LEU A 373 -36.79 -10.36 -15.47
CA LEU A 373 -36.55 -10.47 -14.03
C LEU A 373 -35.39 -9.59 -13.52
N ALA A 374 -34.58 -9.01 -14.42
CA ALA A 374 -33.37 -8.26 -14.06
C ALA A 374 -33.64 -6.85 -13.52
N GLY A 375 -34.89 -6.37 -13.59
CA GLY A 375 -35.21 -4.97 -13.33
C GLY A 375 -34.66 -4.06 -14.42
N ALA A 376 -35.05 -2.78 -14.42
CA ALA A 376 -34.50 -1.82 -15.38
C ALA A 376 -33.01 -1.57 -15.08
N GLU A 377 -32.17 -1.55 -16.12
CA GLU A 377 -30.76 -1.18 -16.03
C GLU A 377 -30.63 0.18 -15.34
N GLN A 378 -29.91 0.22 -14.22
CA GLN A 378 -29.65 1.47 -13.52
C GLN A 378 -28.65 2.26 -14.37
N ALA A 379 -29.08 3.42 -14.89
CA ALA A 379 -28.25 4.23 -15.77
C ALA A 379 -26.84 4.44 -15.16
N PRO A 380 -25.75 4.22 -15.93
CA PRO A 380 -24.41 4.27 -15.39
C PRO A 380 -24.16 5.66 -14.77
N PRO A 381 -23.62 5.71 -13.54
CA PRO A 381 -23.42 6.98 -12.86
C PRO A 381 -22.39 7.82 -13.61
N ILE A 382 -22.74 9.06 -13.94
CA ILE A 382 -21.84 9.99 -14.63
C ILE A 382 -20.81 10.50 -13.63
N VAL A 383 -19.56 10.07 -13.80
CA VAL A 383 -18.42 10.59 -13.03
C VAL A 383 -18.02 11.96 -13.58
N ARG A 384 -18.08 12.97 -12.72
CA ARG A 384 -17.61 14.33 -12.95
C ARG A 384 -16.10 14.38 -12.65
N PRO A 385 -15.26 14.82 -13.61
CA PRO A 385 -13.83 15.00 -13.38
C PRO A 385 -13.58 15.95 -12.21
N VAL A 386 -12.56 15.64 -11.40
CA VAL A 386 -12.10 16.50 -10.32
C VAL A 386 -10.69 16.96 -10.63
N GLU A 387 -10.53 18.25 -10.90
CA GLU A 387 -9.25 18.86 -11.22
C GLU A 387 -8.65 19.49 -9.94
N LEU A 388 -7.82 18.72 -9.24
CA LEU A 388 -7.17 19.20 -8.00
C LEU A 388 -6.20 20.36 -8.25
N THR A 389 -5.63 20.45 -9.46
CA THR A 389 -4.74 21.52 -9.92
C THR A 389 -5.42 22.88 -10.09
N LEU A 390 -6.75 22.95 -9.93
CA LEU A 390 -7.46 24.24 -9.88
C LEU A 390 -7.03 25.09 -8.68
N VAL A 391 -6.65 24.44 -7.56
CA VAL A 391 -6.12 25.13 -6.39
C VAL A 391 -4.68 25.53 -6.69
N PRO A 392 -4.32 26.82 -6.62
CA PRO A 392 -2.96 27.28 -6.91
C PRO A 392 -1.99 26.84 -5.80
N ASP A 393 -0.70 26.76 -6.14
CA ASP A 393 0.36 26.39 -5.19
C ASP A 393 0.75 27.55 -4.24
N SER A 394 0.42 28.80 -4.60
CA SER A 394 0.63 29.99 -3.78
C SER A 394 -0.41 31.07 -4.08
N VAL A 395 -0.57 32.03 -3.16
CA VAL A 395 -1.46 33.18 -3.30
C VAL A 395 -0.74 34.47 -2.88
N ALA A 396 -0.92 35.53 -3.65
CA ALA A 396 -0.28 36.84 -3.41
C ALA A 396 -1.25 37.87 -2.79
N THR A 397 -2.55 37.70 -2.98
CA THR A 397 -3.59 38.62 -2.48
C THR A 397 -4.70 37.89 -1.71
N VAL A 398 -5.43 38.62 -0.87
CA VAL A 398 -6.55 38.05 -0.11
C VAL A 398 -7.70 37.59 -1.03
N GLU A 399 -7.88 38.25 -2.18
CA GLU A 399 -8.82 37.85 -3.22
C GLU A 399 -8.42 36.53 -3.88
N GLU A 400 -7.12 36.32 -4.15
CA GLU A 400 -6.61 35.04 -4.64
C GLU A 400 -6.77 33.93 -3.60
N ALA A 401 -6.56 34.22 -2.31
CA ALA A 401 -6.84 33.29 -1.22
C ALA A 401 -8.32 32.88 -1.19
N SER A 402 -9.24 33.85 -1.33
CA SER A 402 -10.68 33.59 -1.45
C SER A 402 -11.00 32.70 -2.67
N GLY A 403 -10.39 32.99 -3.82
CA GLY A 403 -10.49 32.18 -5.02
C GLY A 403 -9.98 30.75 -4.84
N ALA A 404 -8.82 30.58 -4.20
CA ALA A 404 -8.22 29.28 -3.91
C ALA A 404 -9.12 28.45 -2.99
N MET A 405 -9.65 29.04 -1.92
CA MET A 405 -10.57 28.39 -1.00
C MET A 405 -11.88 27.99 -1.68
N ARG A 406 -12.44 28.84 -2.54
CA ARG A 406 -13.66 28.53 -3.31
C ARG A 406 -13.42 27.37 -4.28
N LYS A 407 -12.28 27.33 -4.97
CA LYS A 407 -11.90 26.20 -5.84
C LYS A 407 -11.69 24.92 -5.03
N ALA A 408 -11.06 25.00 -3.86
CA ALA A 408 -10.92 23.85 -2.96
C ALA A 408 -12.29 23.32 -2.49
N VAL A 409 -13.24 24.20 -2.15
CA VAL A 409 -14.62 23.82 -1.83
C VAL A 409 -15.24 23.05 -3.00
N HIS A 410 -15.10 23.57 -4.23
CA HIS A 410 -15.63 22.93 -5.43
C HIS A 410 -15.09 21.50 -5.60
N CYS A 411 -13.76 21.33 -5.53
CA CYS A 411 -13.11 20.03 -5.62
C CYS A 411 -13.57 19.08 -4.50
N CYS A 412 -13.62 19.55 -3.25
CA CYS A 412 -14.08 18.75 -2.12
C CYS A 412 -15.55 18.32 -2.24
N VAL A 413 -16.43 19.19 -2.76
CA VAL A 413 -17.84 18.88 -2.99
C VAL A 413 -18.00 17.79 -4.06
N LEU A 414 -17.26 17.89 -5.18
CA LEU A 414 -17.27 16.86 -6.21
C LEU A 414 -16.76 15.51 -5.67
N LEU A 415 -15.69 15.51 -4.89
CA LEU A 415 -15.15 14.30 -4.28
C LEU A 415 -16.13 13.70 -3.26
N ALA A 416 -16.75 14.52 -2.42
CA ALA A 416 -17.69 14.05 -1.39
C ALA A 416 -18.95 13.42 -2.00
N ASN A 417 -19.49 14.02 -3.07
CA ASN A 417 -20.70 13.51 -3.74
C ASN A 417 -20.44 12.33 -4.68
N GLN A 418 -19.17 12.01 -4.95
CA GLN A 418 -18.76 10.90 -5.80
C GLN A 418 -17.93 9.86 -5.02
N ALA A 419 -18.01 9.86 -3.68
CA ALA A 419 -17.21 8.99 -2.81
C ALA A 419 -17.48 7.49 -3.02
N GLU A 420 -18.64 7.14 -3.57
CA GLU A 420 -19.00 5.76 -3.93
C GLU A 420 -18.45 5.35 -5.31
N LEU A 421 -18.11 6.33 -6.15
CA LEU A 421 -17.67 6.12 -7.55
C LEU A 421 -16.15 6.29 -7.72
N LEU A 422 -15.55 7.17 -6.93
CA LEU A 422 -14.13 7.50 -6.99
C LEU A 422 -13.38 6.88 -5.79
N PRO A 423 -12.23 6.23 -6.02
CA PRO A 423 -11.39 5.74 -4.93
C PRO A 423 -10.71 6.90 -4.19
N ASN A 424 -10.35 6.66 -2.93
CA ASN A 424 -9.51 7.54 -2.12
C ASN A 424 -10.01 8.99 -1.92
N THR A 425 -11.30 9.24 -2.12
CA THR A 425 -11.87 10.60 -2.03
C THR A 425 -11.64 11.26 -0.67
N PHE A 426 -11.68 10.51 0.43
CA PHE A 426 -11.39 11.01 1.77
C PHE A 426 -9.92 11.44 1.91
N GLN A 427 -8.98 10.63 1.43
CA GLN A 427 -7.54 10.91 1.44
C GLN A 427 -7.21 12.12 0.58
N LEU A 428 -7.82 12.24 -0.61
CA LEU A 428 -7.63 13.36 -1.51
C LEU A 428 -8.17 14.66 -0.90
N ARG A 429 -9.35 14.63 -0.29
CA ARG A 429 -9.92 15.79 0.42
C ARG A 429 -9.04 16.20 1.60
N ALA A 430 -8.64 15.25 2.45
CA ALA A 430 -7.78 15.56 3.59
C ALA A 430 -6.43 16.12 3.14
N SER A 431 -5.80 15.52 2.13
CA SER A 431 -4.50 15.97 1.59
C SER A 431 -4.59 17.36 0.95
N LEU A 432 -5.63 17.63 0.14
CA LEU A 432 -5.86 18.92 -0.48
C LEU A 432 -6.00 20.02 0.57
N LEU A 433 -6.79 19.77 1.62
CA LEU A 433 -7.04 20.76 2.67
C LEU A 433 -5.82 20.95 3.58
N THR A 434 -5.10 19.89 3.91
CA THR A 434 -3.80 20.04 4.60
C THR A 434 -2.82 20.86 3.76
N HIS A 435 -2.74 20.64 2.45
CA HIS A 435 -1.88 21.44 1.58
C HIS A 435 -2.34 22.90 1.49
N LEU A 436 -3.64 23.15 1.33
CA LEU A 436 -4.21 24.50 1.29
C LEU A 436 -3.85 25.31 2.54
N PHE A 437 -4.05 24.75 3.74
CA PHE A 437 -3.85 25.49 4.99
C PHE A 437 -2.41 25.51 5.49
N CYS A 438 -1.61 24.48 5.19
CA CYS A 438 -0.24 24.42 5.68
C CYS A 438 0.80 24.93 4.68
N SER A 439 0.48 24.99 3.38
CA SER A 439 1.43 25.37 2.31
C SER A 439 0.96 26.54 1.46
N VAL A 440 -0.29 26.53 0.98
CA VAL A 440 -0.77 27.55 0.03
C VAL A 440 -1.13 28.87 0.72
N LEU A 441 -1.94 28.81 1.78
CA LEU A 441 -2.40 29.99 2.51
C LEU A 441 -1.28 30.52 3.44
N PRO A 442 -0.90 31.81 3.35
CA PRO A 442 0.11 32.38 4.23
C PRO A 442 -0.29 32.29 5.70
N ALA A 443 0.66 31.97 6.58
CA ALA A 443 0.40 31.93 8.02
C ALA A 443 0.14 33.34 8.57
N PRO A 444 -0.86 33.53 9.45
CA PRO A 444 -1.03 34.79 10.16
C PRO A 444 0.14 35.13 11.07
N LEU A 445 0.58 36.39 11.07
CA LEU A 445 1.58 36.87 12.04
C LEU A 445 0.95 37.11 13.42
N PRO A 446 1.67 36.83 14.54
CA PRO A 446 1.18 37.03 15.91
C PRO A 446 0.72 38.46 16.17
N LEU A 447 -0.25 38.64 17.08
CA LEU A 447 -0.82 39.97 17.37
C LEU A 447 0.23 41.00 17.81
N THR A 448 1.23 40.53 18.56
CA THR A 448 2.36 41.29 19.12
C THR A 448 3.49 41.56 18.12
N HIS A 449 3.43 40.98 16.91
CA HIS A 449 4.54 41.07 15.95
C HIS A 449 4.73 42.51 15.40
N PRO A 450 5.92 43.12 15.47
CA PRO A 450 6.15 44.52 15.09
C PRO A 450 5.76 44.83 13.64
N ARG A 451 6.04 43.90 12.72
CA ARG A 451 5.78 44.06 11.28
C ARG A 451 4.38 43.61 10.85
N ARG A 452 3.48 43.32 11.80
CA ARG A 452 2.14 42.79 11.47
C ARG A 452 1.34 43.72 10.57
N ARG A 453 1.34 45.02 10.84
CA ARG A 453 0.55 45.99 10.06
C ARG A 453 1.15 46.32 8.69
N SER A 454 2.46 46.12 8.51
CA SER A 454 3.16 46.43 7.25
C SER A 454 3.29 45.21 6.34
N GLU A 455 3.58 44.03 6.89
CA GLU A 455 4.02 42.85 6.11
C GLU A 455 3.11 41.63 6.25
N CYS A 456 2.24 41.54 7.28
CA CYS A 456 1.36 40.37 7.42
C CYS A 456 0.37 40.31 6.26
N PHE A 457 0.37 39.20 5.51
CA PHE A 457 -0.58 38.96 4.42
C PHE A 457 -2.03 39.30 4.79
N TRP A 458 -2.48 38.89 5.98
CA TRP A 458 -3.85 39.10 6.46
C TRP A 458 -4.10 40.47 7.10
N ALA A 459 -3.10 41.13 7.69
CA ALA A 459 -3.33 42.36 8.47
C ALA A 459 -2.88 43.65 7.74
N SER A 460 -1.96 43.54 6.78
CA SER A 460 -1.45 44.69 6.03
C SER A 460 -2.45 45.22 4.99
N GLN A 461 -3.31 44.33 4.48
CA GLN A 461 -4.29 44.64 3.44
C GLN A 461 -5.64 45.09 4.03
N THR A 462 -6.42 45.80 3.21
CA THR A 462 -7.82 46.13 3.50
C THR A 462 -8.71 45.50 2.44
N VAL A 463 -9.83 44.90 2.86
CA VAL A 463 -10.75 44.19 1.96
C VAL A 463 -12.16 44.75 2.04
N ARG A 464 -13.03 44.34 1.12
CA ARG A 464 -14.48 44.57 1.24
C ARG A 464 -15.10 43.54 2.18
N TYR A 465 -16.22 43.90 2.79
CA TYR A 465 -16.98 42.98 3.64
C TYR A 465 -17.38 41.70 2.89
N GLU A 466 -17.77 41.81 1.62
CA GLU A 466 -18.13 40.66 0.78
C GLU A 466 -16.99 39.62 0.69
N THR A 467 -15.73 40.07 0.59
CA THR A 467 -14.55 39.20 0.55
C THR A 467 -14.35 38.52 1.90
N GLN A 468 -14.47 39.26 3.00
CA GLN A 468 -14.37 38.71 4.36
C GLN A 468 -15.46 37.65 4.62
N ALA A 469 -16.71 37.96 4.27
CA ALA A 469 -17.84 37.06 4.42
C ALA A 469 -17.67 35.80 3.55
N GLU A 470 -17.17 35.93 2.31
CA GLU A 470 -16.91 34.78 1.44
C GLU A 470 -15.80 33.86 1.98
N LEU A 471 -14.73 34.43 2.53
CA LEU A 471 -13.65 33.66 3.17
C LEU A 471 -14.19 32.83 4.34
N LEU A 472 -14.98 33.43 5.23
CA LEU A 472 -15.59 32.75 6.37
C LEU A 472 -16.60 31.68 5.93
N ARG A 473 -17.40 31.97 4.91
CA ARG A 473 -18.30 30.98 4.31
C ARG A 473 -17.53 29.79 3.74
N CYS A 474 -16.43 30.03 3.04
CA CYS A 474 -15.55 28.97 2.54
C CYS A 474 -14.90 28.19 3.68
N LEU A 475 -14.38 28.85 4.73
CA LEU A 475 -13.83 28.19 5.91
C LEU A 475 -14.80 27.21 6.52
N ARG A 476 -16.07 27.62 6.72
CA ARG A 476 -17.12 26.73 7.24
C ARG A 476 -17.30 25.49 6.36
N LEU A 477 -17.43 25.68 5.05
CA LEU A 477 -17.63 24.55 4.13
C LEU A 477 -16.41 23.62 4.12
N LEU A 478 -15.20 24.18 4.11
CA LEU A 478 -13.96 23.41 4.14
C LEU A 478 -13.79 22.67 5.47
N LEU A 479 -14.18 23.26 6.60
CA LEU A 479 -14.16 22.60 7.91
C LEU A 479 -15.05 21.35 7.91
N LEU A 480 -16.28 21.46 7.42
CA LEU A 480 -17.20 20.31 7.33
C LEU A 480 -16.64 19.22 6.41
N GLN A 481 -15.99 19.62 5.32
CA GLN A 481 -15.35 18.70 4.40
C GLN A 481 -14.16 18.00 5.07
N PHE A 482 -13.30 18.76 5.76
CA PHE A 482 -12.13 18.24 6.46
C PHE A 482 -12.52 17.33 7.61
N GLY A 483 -13.44 17.76 8.50
CA GLY A 483 -13.92 16.98 9.63
C GLY A 483 -14.50 15.64 9.19
N ALA A 484 -15.36 15.65 8.17
CA ALA A 484 -15.90 14.41 7.59
C ALA A 484 -14.83 13.51 6.98
N ALA A 485 -13.87 14.07 6.23
CA ALA A 485 -12.80 13.28 5.61
C ALA A 485 -11.83 12.70 6.65
N ALA A 486 -11.40 13.53 7.62
CA ALA A 486 -10.39 13.18 8.61
C ALA A 486 -10.88 12.15 9.63
N LEU A 487 -12.18 12.15 9.95
CA LEU A 487 -12.80 11.13 10.81
C LEU A 487 -13.28 9.90 10.05
N SER A 488 -13.21 9.90 8.71
CA SER A 488 -13.46 8.71 7.88
C SER A 488 -12.21 7.86 7.64
N MET A 489 -11.06 8.28 8.16
CA MET A 489 -9.76 7.66 7.95
C MET A 489 -9.16 7.18 9.28
N THR A 490 -8.40 6.09 9.22
CA THR A 490 -7.64 5.61 10.38
C THR A 490 -6.53 6.61 10.74
N ALA A 491 -6.46 6.99 12.02
CA ALA A 491 -5.45 7.92 12.51
C ALA A 491 -4.09 7.23 12.65
N THR A 492 -3.22 7.40 11.66
CA THR A 492 -1.78 7.13 11.82
C THR A 492 -1.11 8.29 12.56
N ARG A 493 0.09 8.13 13.14
CA ARG A 493 0.78 9.23 13.84
C ARG A 493 1.04 10.45 12.95
N SER A 494 1.43 10.22 11.70
CA SER A 494 1.74 11.30 10.75
C SER A 494 0.48 11.96 10.19
N PHE A 495 -0.60 11.20 9.94
CA PHE A 495 -1.90 11.78 9.61
C PHE A 495 -2.49 12.51 10.82
N ASP A 496 -2.20 11.96 12.00
CA ASP A 496 -2.38 12.48 13.34
C ASP A 496 -2.06 13.98 13.44
N ALA A 497 -0.76 14.17 13.27
CA ALA A 497 -0.07 15.44 13.22
C ALA A 497 -0.65 16.38 12.15
N ALA A 498 -0.85 15.88 10.93
CA ALA A 498 -1.41 16.66 9.85
C ALA A 498 -2.83 17.15 10.17
N ARG A 499 -3.67 16.31 10.79
CA ARG A 499 -5.04 16.63 11.17
C ARG A 499 -5.09 17.76 12.17
N LEU A 500 -4.35 17.64 13.28
CA LEU A 500 -4.34 18.66 14.32
C LEU A 500 -3.73 19.98 13.83
N LEU A 501 -2.61 19.93 13.10
CA LEU A 501 -1.98 21.13 12.55
C LEU A 501 -2.89 21.84 11.54
N THR A 502 -3.62 21.08 10.71
CA THR A 502 -4.57 21.66 9.76
C THR A 502 -5.69 22.38 10.51
N LEU A 503 -6.27 21.77 11.55
CA LEU A 503 -7.32 22.41 12.38
C LEU A 503 -6.83 23.64 13.14
N ALA A 504 -5.62 23.57 13.69
CA ALA A 504 -4.99 24.73 14.32
C ALA A 504 -4.79 25.86 13.30
N SER A 505 -4.36 25.53 12.08
CA SER A 505 -4.23 26.49 10.97
C SER A 505 -5.59 27.04 10.50
N PHE A 506 -6.66 26.23 10.51
CA PHE A 506 -8.04 26.71 10.30
C PHE A 506 -8.41 27.76 11.36
N ALA A 507 -8.14 27.48 12.63
CA ALA A 507 -8.48 28.35 13.75
C ALA A 507 -7.71 29.68 13.72
N THR A 508 -6.40 29.65 13.48
CA THR A 508 -5.59 30.88 13.36
C THR A 508 -5.94 31.69 12.11
N THR A 509 -6.21 31.03 10.99
CA THR A 509 -6.65 31.71 9.75
C THR A 509 -8.04 32.34 9.93
N ALA A 510 -8.97 31.66 10.59
CA ALA A 510 -10.29 32.20 10.91
C ALA A 510 -10.21 33.43 11.82
N ASP A 511 -9.38 33.37 12.86
CA ASP A 511 -9.09 34.51 13.74
C ASP A 511 -8.52 35.70 12.97
N ALA A 512 -7.55 35.45 12.08
CA ALA A 512 -6.95 36.49 11.25
C ALA A 512 -7.96 37.11 10.28
N ILE A 513 -8.87 36.31 9.71
CA ILE A 513 -9.93 36.77 8.81
C ILE A 513 -10.97 37.63 9.56
N LEU A 514 -11.33 37.27 10.80
CA LEU A 514 -12.19 38.12 11.64
C LEU A 514 -11.57 39.49 11.91
N ARG A 515 -10.24 39.54 11.99
CA ARG A 515 -9.46 40.78 12.23
C ARG A 515 -9.07 41.52 10.95
N LEU A 516 -9.53 41.07 9.77
CA LEU A 516 -9.30 41.79 8.52
C LEU A 516 -9.91 43.19 8.61
N ARG A 517 -9.15 44.19 8.14
CA ARG A 517 -9.66 45.56 8.05
C ARG A 517 -10.58 45.69 6.85
N VAL A 518 -11.84 46.02 7.12
CA VAL A 518 -12.87 46.21 6.11
C VAL A 518 -13.05 47.69 5.80
N ASN A 519 -13.09 48.06 4.52
CA ASN A 519 -13.10 49.46 4.07
C ASN A 519 -14.48 50.03 3.72
N ASP A 520 -15.51 49.19 3.56
CA ASP A 520 -16.86 49.57 3.17
C ASP A 520 -17.83 49.47 4.36
N HIS A 521 -18.28 48.26 4.70
CA HIS A 521 -19.30 48.00 5.71
C HIS A 521 -18.75 46.99 6.74
N PRO A 522 -17.89 47.43 7.68
CA PRO A 522 -17.33 46.53 8.68
C PRO A 522 -18.42 45.96 9.58
N SER A 523 -18.34 44.66 9.87
CA SER A 523 -19.26 44.04 10.82
C SER A 523 -18.98 44.51 12.25
N PRO A 524 -20.00 44.97 13.00
CA PRO A 524 -19.93 45.20 14.44
C PRO A 524 -19.31 44.03 15.22
N PHE A 525 -19.66 42.78 14.90
CA PHE A 525 -19.08 41.62 15.57
C PHE A 525 -17.56 41.55 15.37
N CYS A 526 -17.10 41.70 14.12
CA CYS A 526 -15.67 41.69 13.80
C CYS A 526 -14.92 42.85 14.46
N LEU A 527 -15.50 44.06 14.48
CA LEU A 527 -14.90 45.25 15.11
C LEU A 527 -14.73 45.08 16.62
N HIS A 528 -15.76 44.56 17.30
CA HIS A 528 -15.67 44.25 18.73
C HIS A 528 -14.66 43.15 18.99
N TYR A 529 -14.66 42.08 18.19
CA TYR A 529 -13.71 40.97 18.32
C TYR A 529 -12.25 41.42 18.12
N SER A 530 -11.98 42.28 17.13
CA SER A 530 -10.64 42.77 16.84
C SER A 530 -10.15 43.83 17.83
N GLY A 531 -11.07 44.48 18.55
CA GLY A 531 -10.79 45.61 19.43
C GLY A 531 -10.72 46.95 18.70
N ASP A 532 -11.24 47.04 17.47
CA ASP A 532 -11.24 48.26 16.65
C ASP A 532 -12.59 49.02 16.71
N ALA A 533 -13.58 48.52 17.46
CA ALA A 533 -14.86 49.20 17.65
C ALA A 533 -14.74 50.51 18.47
N ASP A 534 -15.72 51.40 18.31
CA ASP A 534 -15.77 52.65 19.08
C ASP A 534 -16.12 52.38 20.56
N GLY A 535 -15.34 52.98 21.47
CA GLY A 535 -15.57 52.91 22.93
C GLY A 535 -14.46 52.20 23.70
N PRO A 536 -14.66 51.92 25.01
CA PRO A 536 -13.70 51.16 25.80
C PRO A 536 -13.79 49.67 25.42
N VAL A 537 -13.16 49.32 24.31
CA VAL A 537 -13.06 47.94 23.81
C VAL A 537 -11.61 47.46 23.88
N ALA A 538 -11.44 46.15 24.03
CA ALA A 538 -10.15 45.47 23.98
C ALA A 538 -10.29 44.24 23.07
N PRO A 539 -9.19 43.78 22.44
CA PRO A 539 -9.24 42.64 21.53
C PRO A 539 -9.66 41.37 22.27
N PHE A 540 -10.53 40.57 21.64
CA PHE A 540 -10.86 39.22 22.10
C PHE A 540 -9.96 38.19 21.42
N GLY A 541 -9.91 36.98 21.97
CA GLY A 541 -9.15 35.85 21.44
C GLY A 541 -9.52 34.54 22.11
N PHE A 542 -8.86 33.45 21.75
CA PHE A 542 -9.08 32.14 22.36
C PHE A 542 -7.75 31.41 22.59
N GLU A 543 -7.73 30.57 23.62
CA GLU A 543 -6.56 29.79 24.00
C GLU A 543 -6.37 28.57 23.09
N MET A 544 -5.11 28.19 22.84
CA MET A 544 -4.76 26.98 22.09
C MET A 544 -5.06 25.69 22.85
N GLY A 545 -5.29 25.77 24.18
CA GLY A 545 -5.52 24.61 25.04
C GLY A 545 -4.32 23.65 25.06
N PRO A 546 -4.55 22.32 25.02
CA PRO A 546 -3.48 21.32 25.12
C PRO A 546 -2.62 21.18 23.85
N PHE A 547 -2.93 21.92 22.77
CA PHE A 547 -2.27 21.77 21.48
C PHE A 547 -0.75 21.89 21.56
N GLY A 548 -0.23 22.86 22.33
CA GLY A 548 1.21 23.08 22.47
C GLY A 548 1.96 21.86 23.03
N VAL A 549 1.37 21.18 24.02
CA VAL A 549 1.96 19.98 24.64
C VAL A 549 1.79 18.75 23.74
N GLU A 550 0.64 18.61 23.08
CA GLU A 550 0.42 17.52 22.12
C GLU A 550 1.39 17.64 20.93
N ALA A 551 1.64 18.86 20.46
CA ALA A 551 2.51 19.17 19.33
C ALA A 551 3.93 18.63 19.49
N GLU A 552 4.44 18.53 20.73
CA GLU A 552 5.78 18.01 21.03
C GLU A 552 6.00 16.59 20.49
N TYR A 553 4.93 15.78 20.45
CA TYR A 553 4.96 14.37 20.07
C TYR A 553 4.33 14.10 18.69
N LEU A 554 3.94 15.16 17.96
CA LEU A 554 3.37 15.03 16.62
C LEU A 554 4.48 14.78 15.60
N ARG A 555 4.24 13.82 14.70
CA ARG A 555 5.23 13.36 13.73
C ARG A 555 5.09 14.10 12.39
N PHE A 556 6.01 15.02 12.09
CA PHE A 556 6.05 15.79 10.84
C PHE A 556 7.19 15.37 9.93
N HIS A 557 6.87 14.63 8.86
CA HIS A 557 7.87 14.19 7.87
C HIS A 557 8.29 15.26 6.85
N CYS A 558 7.59 16.40 6.83
CA CYS A 558 7.78 17.48 5.88
C CYS A 558 8.18 18.74 6.65
N PRO A 559 9.28 19.41 6.30
CA PRO A 559 9.77 20.57 7.04
C PRO A 559 8.78 21.75 6.99
N GLU A 560 8.01 21.89 5.91
CA GLU A 560 7.01 22.95 5.76
C GLU A 560 5.91 22.87 6.83
N ARG A 561 5.58 21.65 7.27
CA ARG A 561 4.61 21.43 8.36
C ARG A 561 5.21 21.76 9.72
N THR A 562 6.49 21.48 9.93
CA THR A 562 7.21 21.89 11.14
C THR A 562 7.32 23.42 11.23
N GLY A 563 7.66 24.08 10.12
CA GLY A 563 7.65 25.55 10.03
C GLY A 563 6.25 26.14 10.28
N ARG A 564 5.21 25.55 9.67
CA ARG A 564 3.82 25.95 9.92
C ARG A 564 3.41 25.77 11.38
N LEU A 565 3.85 24.69 12.03
CA LEU A 565 3.59 24.46 13.45
C LEU A 565 4.15 25.60 14.30
N THR A 566 5.41 25.97 14.10
CA THR A 566 6.04 27.08 14.82
C THR A 566 5.25 28.39 14.63
N GLN A 567 4.88 28.72 13.39
CA GLN A 567 4.08 29.91 13.09
C GLN A 567 2.72 29.90 13.82
N VAL A 568 2.07 28.75 13.90
CA VAL A 568 0.79 28.60 14.63
C VAL A 568 0.98 28.75 16.14
N LEU A 569 2.05 28.18 16.72
CA LEU A 569 2.35 28.31 18.14
C LEU A 569 2.72 29.75 18.51
N ASP A 570 3.55 30.42 17.70
CA ASP A 570 3.89 31.83 17.83
C ASP A 570 2.63 32.70 17.78
N TYR A 571 1.69 32.39 16.88
CA TYR A 571 0.42 33.11 16.77
C TYR A 571 -0.39 33.06 18.06
N PHE A 572 -0.58 31.85 18.61
CA PHE A 572 -1.31 31.67 19.87
C PHE A 572 -0.60 32.26 21.08
N HIS A 573 0.74 32.25 21.08
CA HIS A 573 1.51 32.94 22.10
C HIS A 573 1.29 34.45 22.04
N GLY A 574 1.31 35.04 20.84
CA GLY A 574 0.97 36.45 20.66
C GLY A 574 -0.48 36.79 21.04
N ILE A 575 -1.43 35.84 20.93
CA ILE A 575 -2.78 36.01 21.50
C ILE A 575 -2.74 36.04 23.02
N LYS A 576 -2.04 35.09 23.66
CA LYS A 576 -1.93 35.00 25.12
C LYS A 576 -1.33 36.28 25.74
N ASP A 577 -0.39 36.91 25.04
CA ASP A 577 0.26 38.14 25.50
C ASP A 577 -0.57 39.41 25.23
N ALA A 578 -1.31 39.46 24.12
CA ALA A 578 -2.04 40.66 23.71
C ALA A 578 -3.48 40.73 24.24
N VAL A 579 -4.10 39.58 24.55
CA VAL A 579 -5.51 39.49 24.99
C VAL A 579 -5.55 39.23 26.49
N THR A 580 -6.32 40.05 27.21
CA THR A 580 -6.50 39.88 28.66
C THR A 580 -7.39 38.68 28.97
N ASP A 581 -7.23 38.09 30.15
CA ASP A 581 -7.97 36.87 30.51
C ASP A 581 -9.50 37.07 30.44
N ASP A 582 -10.04 38.23 30.78
CA ASP A 582 -11.47 38.54 30.69
C ASP A 582 -12.02 38.70 29.25
N HIS A 583 -11.14 38.71 28.24
CA HIS A 583 -11.50 38.77 26.81
C HIS A 583 -11.17 37.45 26.06
N MET A 584 -10.82 36.39 26.80
CA MET A 584 -10.66 35.05 26.23
C MET A 584 -12.01 34.34 26.12
N VAL A 585 -12.43 34.07 24.89
CA VAL A 585 -13.69 33.40 24.50
C VAL A 585 -13.49 31.92 24.21
N PHE A 586 -14.59 31.15 24.13
CA PHE A 586 -14.61 29.75 23.72
C PHE A 586 -13.77 28.81 24.59
N ARG A 587 -13.72 29.03 25.91
CA ARG A 587 -12.86 28.27 26.86
C ARG A 587 -13.45 26.93 27.31
N TRP A 588 -13.92 26.13 26.33
CA TRP A 588 -14.55 24.83 26.57
C TRP A 588 -13.62 23.76 27.15
N GLU A 589 -12.32 23.94 27.04
CA GLU A 589 -11.27 23.17 27.71
C GLU A 589 -11.23 23.41 29.23
N LYS A 590 -11.82 24.50 29.73
CA LYS A 590 -11.92 24.80 31.17
C LYS A 590 -13.30 24.42 31.71
N SER A 591 -14.37 24.83 31.03
CA SER A 591 -15.76 24.44 31.36
C SER A 591 -16.66 24.44 30.12
N ALA A 592 -17.66 23.55 30.10
CA ALA A 592 -18.73 23.56 29.10
C ALA A 592 -19.77 24.69 29.32
N ASP A 593 -19.66 25.43 30.41
CA ASP A 593 -20.55 26.55 30.74
C ASP A 593 -20.33 27.77 29.84
N PHE A 594 -21.26 28.72 29.93
CA PHE A 594 -21.13 30.02 29.27
C PHE A 594 -20.08 30.89 29.97
N GLY A 595 -19.00 31.23 29.27
CA GLY A 595 -17.85 31.92 29.83
C GLY A 595 -18.03 33.43 29.96
N ALA A 596 -17.27 34.05 30.87
CA ALA A 596 -17.30 35.51 31.07
C ALA A 596 -16.83 36.30 29.84
N GLY A 597 -15.83 35.78 29.11
CA GLY A 597 -15.37 36.39 27.86
C GLY A 597 -16.44 36.33 26.77
N ASP A 598 -17.13 35.19 26.64
CA ASP A 598 -18.24 35.02 25.69
C ASP A 598 -19.39 35.99 26.02
N ALA A 599 -19.76 36.09 27.30
CA ALA A 599 -20.75 37.03 27.79
C ALA A 599 -20.37 38.48 27.45
N ARG A 600 -19.10 38.85 27.63
CA ARG A 600 -18.62 40.21 27.38
C ARG A 600 -18.63 40.57 25.89
N LEU A 601 -18.15 39.68 25.02
CA LEU A 601 -18.18 39.90 23.57
C LEU A 601 -19.62 40.08 23.08
N LEU A 602 -20.52 39.15 23.46
CA LEU A 602 -21.91 39.21 23.02
C LEU A 602 -22.64 40.42 23.60
N SER A 603 -22.39 40.76 24.87
CA SER A 603 -22.97 41.97 25.49
C SER A 603 -22.55 43.25 24.76
N GLN A 604 -21.28 43.35 24.32
CA GLN A 604 -20.81 44.53 23.57
C GLN A 604 -21.53 44.66 22.22
N VAL A 605 -21.64 43.57 21.47
CA VAL A 605 -22.33 43.57 20.17
C VAL A 605 -23.82 43.84 20.36
N CYS A 606 -24.46 43.20 21.35
CA CYS A 606 -25.87 43.45 21.67
C CYS A 606 -26.12 44.89 22.11
N LEU A 607 -25.22 45.50 22.88
CA LEU A 607 -25.30 46.90 23.27
C LEU A 607 -25.27 47.83 22.07
N GLN A 608 -24.33 47.63 21.14
CA GLN A 608 -24.20 48.46 19.95
C GLN A 608 -25.44 48.37 19.05
N MET A 609 -25.99 47.16 18.89
CA MET A 609 -27.06 46.88 17.94
C MET A 609 -28.46 46.99 18.53
N GLY A 610 -28.58 47.09 19.85
CA GLY A 610 -29.87 47.15 20.56
C GLY A 610 -30.56 45.79 20.72
N PHE A 611 -29.82 44.68 20.67
CA PHE A 611 -30.37 43.37 21.03
C PHE A 611 -30.54 43.24 22.56
N PRO A 612 -31.48 42.40 23.03
CA PRO A 612 -31.55 42.02 24.42
C PRO A 612 -30.20 41.54 24.98
N MET A 613 -29.83 42.05 26.15
CA MET A 613 -28.58 41.72 26.86
C MET A 613 -28.84 40.97 28.16
N ASP A 614 -30.02 40.36 28.30
CA ASP A 614 -30.34 39.60 29.50
C ASP A 614 -29.32 38.46 29.67
N PRO A 615 -28.65 38.34 30.83
CA PRO A 615 -27.60 37.33 31.02
C PRO A 615 -28.05 35.90 30.77
N ASP A 616 -29.34 35.63 30.98
CA ASP A 616 -29.96 34.34 30.72
C ASP A 616 -30.21 34.08 29.22
N GLU A 617 -30.26 35.13 28.39
CA GLU A 617 -30.51 35.05 26.95
C GLU A 617 -29.21 34.94 26.13
N LEU A 618 -28.12 35.58 26.58
CA LEU A 618 -26.81 35.56 25.89
C LEU A 618 -26.31 34.16 25.47
N PRO A 619 -26.44 33.10 26.30
CA PRO A 619 -26.02 31.75 25.90
C PRO A 619 -26.79 31.21 24.69
N PHE A 620 -28.05 31.61 24.51
CA PHE A 620 -28.90 31.16 23.41
C PHE A 620 -28.51 31.80 22.07
N TYR A 621 -27.94 33.01 22.08
CA TYR A 621 -27.30 33.58 20.89
C TYR A 621 -26.08 32.76 20.49
N LEU A 622 -25.24 32.36 21.46
CA LEU A 622 -24.05 31.57 21.17
C LEU A 622 -24.38 30.14 20.73
N SER A 623 -25.42 29.49 21.30
CA SER A 623 -25.87 28.18 20.81
C SER A 623 -26.53 28.28 19.42
N GLY A 624 -27.07 29.44 19.06
CA GLY A 624 -27.83 29.64 17.83
C GLY A 624 -29.28 29.15 17.92
N GLU A 625 -29.75 28.84 19.13
CA GLU A 625 -31.18 28.63 19.41
C GLU A 625 -31.95 29.96 19.25
N SER A 626 -31.35 31.07 19.69
CA SER A 626 -31.76 32.41 19.27
C SER A 626 -30.98 32.78 18.01
N ARG A 627 -31.70 32.89 16.90
CA ARG A 627 -31.10 33.06 15.58
C ARG A 627 -30.74 34.50 15.23
N GLU A 628 -31.30 35.48 15.93
CA GLU A 628 -31.24 36.89 15.54
C GLU A 628 -29.80 37.38 15.36
N LEU A 629 -28.93 37.09 16.31
CA LEU A 629 -27.53 37.49 16.23
C LEU A 629 -26.76 36.71 15.16
N GLY A 630 -26.99 35.39 15.06
CA GLY A 630 -26.29 34.52 14.10
C GLY A 630 -26.71 34.72 12.64
N ASP A 631 -27.96 35.14 12.40
CA ASP A 631 -28.47 35.46 11.06
C ASP A 631 -27.95 36.84 10.59
N ASN A 632 -27.70 37.80 11.50
CA ASN A 632 -27.09 39.09 11.18
C ASN A 632 -25.55 39.05 11.12
N TYR A 633 -24.91 38.23 11.96
CA TYR A 633 -23.46 38.08 12.07
C TYR A 633 -23.05 36.62 11.87
N PRO A 634 -23.10 36.10 10.63
CA PRO A 634 -22.78 34.70 10.32
C PRO A 634 -21.33 34.31 10.64
N GLU A 635 -20.44 35.28 10.80
CA GLU A 635 -19.06 35.09 11.25
C GLU A 635 -18.94 34.48 12.66
N MET A 636 -19.87 34.79 13.57
CA MET A 636 -19.88 34.28 14.94
C MET A 636 -20.02 32.75 14.99
N PRO A 637 -21.07 32.13 14.40
CA PRO A 637 -21.21 30.68 14.44
C PRO A 637 -20.11 29.95 13.66
N VAL A 638 -19.55 30.57 12.61
CA VAL A 638 -18.40 30.02 11.88
C VAL A 638 -17.18 29.89 12.80
N MET A 639 -16.85 30.97 13.52
CA MET A 639 -15.72 30.97 14.44
C MET A 639 -15.94 29.98 15.59
N ARG A 640 -17.11 30.01 16.21
CA ARG A 640 -17.53 29.06 17.27
C ARG A 640 -17.30 27.61 16.84
N ASP A 641 -17.80 27.24 15.66
CA ASP A 641 -17.72 25.86 15.16
C ASP A 641 -16.27 25.46 14.84
N ILE A 642 -15.45 26.35 14.26
CA ILE A 642 -14.03 26.09 13.99
C ILE A 642 -13.25 25.86 15.28
N VAL A 643 -13.40 26.76 16.27
CA VAL A 643 -12.70 26.65 17.56
C VAL A 643 -13.14 25.40 18.31
N PHE A 644 -14.44 25.07 18.27
CA PHE A 644 -14.95 23.84 18.88
C PHE A 644 -14.35 22.60 18.20
N PHE A 645 -14.33 22.53 16.87
CA PHE A 645 -13.71 21.41 16.14
C PHE A 645 -12.23 21.25 16.47
N PHE A 646 -11.50 22.36 16.52
CA PHE A 646 -10.09 22.35 16.90
C PHE A 646 -9.90 21.75 18.31
N LYS A 647 -10.69 22.19 19.29
CA LYS A 647 -10.61 21.69 20.68
C LYS A 647 -11.13 20.27 20.85
N ALA A 648 -12.26 19.94 20.23
CA ALA A 648 -12.93 18.64 20.35
C ALA A 648 -12.24 17.49 19.60
N LEU A 649 -11.24 17.76 18.77
CA LEU A 649 -10.45 16.72 18.09
C LEU A 649 -9.08 16.47 18.73
N MET A 650 -8.72 17.24 19.76
CA MET A 650 -7.52 17.03 20.60
C MET A 650 -7.77 16.05 21.75
N THR A 651 -8.76 15.18 21.63
CA THR A 651 -9.12 14.26 22.72
C THR A 651 -8.06 13.17 22.92
N PRO A 652 -7.84 12.69 24.15
CA PRO A 652 -6.77 11.73 24.42
C PRO A 652 -7.07 10.30 23.92
N THR A 653 -8.35 9.91 23.87
CA THR A 653 -8.75 8.52 23.60
C THR A 653 -9.53 8.38 22.30
N SER A 654 -9.37 7.25 21.62
CA SER A 654 -10.08 6.98 20.36
C SER A 654 -11.60 6.86 20.52
N GLU A 655 -12.09 6.40 21.67
CA GLU A 655 -13.52 6.25 21.97
C GLU A 655 -14.28 7.58 22.07
N SER A 656 -13.57 8.64 22.47
CA SER A 656 -14.12 10.00 22.53
C SER A 656 -14.33 10.59 21.13
N LEU A 657 -13.60 10.11 20.12
CA LEU A 657 -13.80 10.47 18.74
C LEU A 657 -14.98 9.70 18.13
N PRO A 658 -15.67 10.26 17.13
CA PRO A 658 -16.66 9.53 16.35
C PRO A 658 -16.13 8.18 15.83
N GLU A 659 -17.04 7.20 15.72
CA GLU A 659 -16.71 5.90 15.16
C GLU A 659 -16.12 6.05 13.75
N LEU A 660 -15.20 5.14 13.40
CA LEU A 660 -14.62 5.11 12.07
C LEU A 660 -15.70 4.68 11.06
N ARG A 661 -16.23 5.67 10.34
CA ARG A 661 -17.31 5.50 9.37
C ARG A 661 -17.09 6.43 8.19
N ARG A 662 -17.68 6.10 7.04
CA ARG A 662 -17.74 7.00 5.86
C ARG A 662 -18.67 8.19 6.14
N TRP A 663 -18.15 9.19 6.84
CA TRP A 663 -18.88 10.40 7.20
C TRP A 663 -19.06 11.32 5.99
N ARG A 664 -20.25 11.90 5.87
CA ARG A 664 -20.57 12.93 4.88
C ARG A 664 -20.39 14.31 5.52
N PRO A 665 -20.14 15.37 4.72
CA PRO A 665 -20.02 16.74 5.24
C PRO A 665 -21.23 17.19 6.07
N ARG A 666 -22.43 16.68 5.77
CA ARG A 666 -23.65 16.96 6.55
C ARG A 666 -23.57 16.41 7.98
N ASP A 667 -22.87 15.29 8.17
CA ASP A 667 -22.76 14.63 9.47
C ASP A 667 -21.78 15.38 10.36
N ALA A 668 -20.81 16.09 9.76
CA ALA A 668 -19.88 16.95 10.47
C ALA A 668 -20.49 18.29 10.92
N ALA A 669 -21.70 18.64 10.47
CA ALA A 669 -22.35 19.88 10.87
C ALA A 669 -22.72 19.84 12.35
N LEU A 670 -22.27 20.85 13.11
CA LEU A 670 -22.52 20.92 14.54
C LEU A 670 -23.91 21.46 14.82
N TRP A 671 -24.61 20.79 15.74
CA TRP A 671 -25.84 21.27 16.33
C TRP A 671 -25.62 21.53 17.81
N TRP A 672 -26.05 22.68 18.29
CA TRP A 672 -25.78 23.15 19.64
C TRP A 672 -27.08 23.34 20.40
N LYS A 673 -27.05 23.02 21.69
CA LYS A 673 -28.12 23.28 22.64
C LYS A 673 -27.53 23.79 23.94
N TYR A 674 -28.10 24.84 24.50
CA TYR A 674 -27.71 25.32 25.82
C TYR A 674 -28.70 24.85 26.88
N ARG A 675 -28.19 24.35 28.01
CA ARG A 675 -29.00 24.00 29.17
C ARG A 675 -28.48 24.73 30.40
N PRO A 676 -29.29 25.61 31.02
CA PRO A 676 -28.89 26.30 32.25
C PRO A 676 -28.41 25.30 33.32
N GLY A 677 -27.20 25.51 33.84
CA GLY A 677 -26.56 24.65 34.84
C GLY A 677 -25.93 23.35 34.32
N GLN A 678 -26.13 22.99 33.05
CA GLN A 678 -25.47 21.84 32.40
C GLN A 678 -24.52 22.27 31.27
N GLY A 679 -24.52 23.55 30.89
CA GLY A 679 -23.67 24.12 29.87
C GLY A 679 -24.14 23.83 28.44
N PHE A 680 -23.20 23.90 27.48
CA PHE A 680 -23.45 23.59 26.08
C PHE A 680 -23.42 22.07 25.81
N GLU A 681 -24.42 21.59 25.09
CA GLU A 681 -24.49 20.27 24.47
C GLU A 681 -24.27 20.41 22.96
N THR A 682 -23.16 19.89 22.46
CA THR A 682 -22.83 19.91 21.02
C THR A 682 -22.99 18.52 20.42
N HIS A 683 -23.64 18.44 19.27
CA HIS A 683 -23.89 17.21 18.54
C HIS A 683 -23.28 17.27 17.15
N GLY A 684 -22.67 16.18 16.72
CA GLY A 684 -22.05 16.00 15.42
C GLY A 684 -21.74 14.51 15.22
N PHE A 685 -21.67 14.06 13.98
CA PHE A 685 -21.41 12.65 13.63
C PHE A 685 -22.38 11.67 14.31
N ALA A 686 -23.67 12.04 14.35
CA ALA A 686 -24.74 11.29 15.02
C ALA A 686 -24.47 10.97 16.52
N ARG A 687 -23.60 11.74 17.18
CA ARG A 687 -23.29 11.60 18.61
C ARG A 687 -23.17 12.96 19.30
N ARG A 688 -23.10 12.93 20.63
CA ARG A 688 -22.63 14.08 21.43
C ARG A 688 -21.11 14.19 21.26
N MET A 689 -20.65 15.41 21.00
CA MET A 689 -19.25 15.81 20.91
C MET A 689 -18.90 16.59 22.16
N GLU A 690 -17.74 16.33 22.74
CA GLU A 690 -17.30 16.96 24.00
C GLU A 690 -15.85 17.41 23.87
N VAL A 691 -15.54 18.57 24.44
CA VAL A 691 -14.16 19.01 24.68
C VAL A 691 -13.77 18.51 26.06
N HIS A 692 -12.70 17.73 26.15
CA HIS A 692 -12.25 17.22 27.44
C HIS A 692 -11.56 18.32 28.25
N PRO A 693 -11.89 18.45 29.55
CA PRO A 693 -11.24 19.43 30.41
C PRO A 693 -9.73 19.21 30.46
N TRP A 694 -8.98 20.31 30.35
CA TRP A 694 -7.54 20.32 30.46
C TRP A 694 -7.09 21.12 31.68
N LYS A 695 -6.06 20.63 32.37
CA LYS A 695 -5.35 21.38 33.40
C LYS A 695 -3.90 21.52 32.97
N GLU A 696 -3.43 22.76 32.91
CA GLU A 696 -2.02 23.09 32.73
C GLU A 696 -1.26 22.46 33.91
N GLY A 697 -0.26 21.62 33.60
CA GLY A 697 0.64 21.11 34.64
C GLY A 697 1.63 22.21 34.99
N ASP A 698 1.99 22.36 36.28
CA ASP A 698 2.96 23.36 36.70
C ASP A 698 4.25 23.20 35.87
N SER A 699 4.64 24.29 35.20
CA SER A 699 5.86 24.42 34.43
C SER A 699 7.06 24.41 35.40
N GLY A 700 7.46 23.22 35.82
CA GLY A 700 8.52 23.07 36.81
C GLY A 700 8.36 21.79 37.61
N ASP A 701 8.83 20.70 37.02
CA ASP A 701 9.10 19.42 37.67
C ASP A 701 7.88 18.55 38.08
N LYS A 702 8.04 17.25 37.83
CA LYS A 702 7.09 16.13 38.00
C LYS A 702 5.91 16.05 37.03
N GLY A 703 6.24 15.66 35.80
CA GLY A 703 5.33 14.95 34.90
C GLY A 703 4.24 15.82 34.27
N THR A 704 4.51 16.30 33.05
CA THR A 704 3.56 16.84 32.06
C THR A 704 2.08 16.65 32.46
N GLY A 705 1.36 17.71 32.81
CA GLY A 705 -0.02 17.67 33.32
C GLY A 705 -1.07 17.01 32.42
N TRP A 706 -0.71 16.58 31.21
CA TRP A 706 -1.52 15.72 30.36
C TRP A 706 -1.38 14.22 30.69
N ARG A 707 -0.20 13.77 31.19
CA ARG A 707 0.10 12.41 31.67
C ARG A 707 -0.63 12.04 32.98
N SER A 708 -1.19 13.00 33.70
CA SER A 708 -2.02 12.74 34.88
C SER A 708 -3.52 12.58 34.52
N SER A 709 -3.95 13.12 33.38
CA SER A 709 -5.31 12.91 32.84
C SER A 709 -5.39 11.67 31.93
N MET A 710 -4.40 11.47 31.05
CA MET A 710 -4.08 10.16 30.50
C MET A 710 -3.17 9.45 31.48
N GLY A 711 -3.77 8.74 32.45
CA GLY A 711 -3.04 7.85 33.33
C GLY A 711 -1.93 7.16 32.53
N GLY A 712 -0.68 7.37 32.97
CA GLY A 712 0.48 6.74 32.36
C GLY A 712 0.16 5.29 32.04
N GLY A 713 0.66 4.80 30.90
CA GLY A 713 0.37 3.48 30.31
C GLY A 713 0.64 2.26 31.21
N PHE A 714 0.82 2.47 32.50
CA PHE A 714 0.92 1.48 33.56
C PHE A 714 -0.24 1.57 34.60
N LEU A 715 -0.73 2.76 34.99
CA LEU A 715 -1.74 2.88 36.06
C LEU A 715 -3.19 2.63 35.59
N ALA A 716 -3.50 2.87 34.32
CA ALA A 716 -4.81 2.49 33.76
C ALA A 716 -4.97 0.95 33.69
N SER A 717 -3.86 0.23 33.48
CA SER A 717 -3.83 -1.25 33.51
C SER A 717 -3.90 -1.83 34.93
N LEU A 718 -3.47 -1.07 35.96
CA LEU A 718 -3.38 -1.58 37.34
C LEU A 718 -4.60 -1.21 38.21
N PHE A 719 -5.31 -0.12 37.90
CA PHE A 719 -6.48 0.36 38.65
C PHE A 719 -7.74 0.42 37.78
N GLY A 720 -8.19 -0.73 37.28
CA GLY A 720 -9.61 -1.04 37.00
C GLY A 720 -10.40 -0.09 36.10
N SER A 721 -9.75 0.82 35.37
CA SER A 721 -10.38 1.79 34.50
C SER A 721 -10.18 1.31 33.07
N GLY A 722 -11.17 0.56 32.58
CA GLY A 722 -11.05 -0.32 31.40
C GLY A 722 -10.38 0.30 30.17
N ASP A 723 -9.60 -0.53 29.48
CA ASP A 723 -9.36 -0.69 28.03
C ASP A 723 -9.47 0.52 27.07
N LYS A 724 -9.28 1.76 27.54
CA LYS A 724 -9.39 2.96 26.71
C LYS A 724 -8.17 3.09 25.81
N ARG A 725 -8.35 2.76 24.53
CA ARG A 725 -7.30 2.86 23.52
C ARG A 725 -6.94 4.33 23.25
N PRO A 726 -5.64 4.71 23.30
CA PRO A 726 -5.21 6.07 23.00
C PRO A 726 -5.63 6.47 21.58
N ARG A 727 -5.87 7.77 21.35
CA ARG A 727 -6.30 8.32 20.05
C ARG A 727 -5.35 7.93 18.91
N CYS A 728 -4.06 7.84 19.21
CA CYS A 728 -3.01 7.47 18.28
C CYS A 728 -1.99 6.58 19.00
N PRO A 729 -1.23 5.71 18.29
CA PRO A 729 -0.17 4.93 18.92
C PRO A 729 0.83 5.84 19.66
N PRO A 730 1.31 5.41 20.85
CA PRO A 730 2.19 6.21 21.68
C PRO A 730 3.53 6.52 20.99
N SER A 731 4.22 7.58 21.44
CA SER A 731 5.51 7.95 20.87
C SER A 731 6.59 6.90 21.15
N GLY A 732 7.23 6.41 20.08
CA GLY A 732 8.44 5.58 20.17
C GLY A 732 9.69 6.37 20.55
N GLY A 733 9.64 7.70 20.55
CA GLY A 733 10.72 8.56 21.03
C GLY A 733 10.71 8.73 22.54
N ASN A 734 9.70 8.16 23.22
CA ASN A 734 9.57 8.19 24.68
C ASN A 734 9.96 6.81 25.26
N PRO A 735 11.03 6.73 26.06
CA PRO A 735 11.52 5.45 26.57
C PRO A 735 10.51 4.75 27.48
N SER A 736 9.62 5.50 28.15
CA SER A 736 8.58 4.92 29.01
C SER A 736 7.62 4.02 28.22
N ASN A 737 7.28 4.43 26.99
CA ASN A 737 6.34 3.70 26.13
C ASN A 737 6.96 2.40 25.60
N LEU A 738 8.27 2.38 25.37
CA LEU A 738 9.00 1.21 24.91
C LEU A 738 9.27 0.20 26.05
N ALA A 739 9.58 0.71 27.25
CA ALA A 739 9.87 -0.11 28.42
C ALA A 739 8.60 -0.64 29.13
N GLY A 740 7.44 -0.06 28.86
CA GLY A 740 6.19 -0.36 29.58
C GLY A 740 6.22 0.04 31.07
N LYS A 741 7.20 0.87 31.47
CA LYS A 741 7.40 1.41 32.82
C LYS A 741 7.78 2.88 32.69
N GLU A 742 7.53 3.66 33.74
CA GLU A 742 7.94 5.07 33.74
C GLU A 742 9.46 5.18 33.74
N VAL A 743 9.99 5.98 32.81
CA VAL A 743 11.42 6.25 32.62
C VAL A 743 11.59 7.75 32.39
N ASN A 744 12.23 8.44 33.34
CA ASN A 744 12.48 9.89 33.29
C ASN A 744 13.98 10.20 33.22
N SER A 745 14.83 9.32 33.75
CA SER A 745 16.29 9.44 33.76
C SER A 745 16.99 8.17 33.28
N GLU A 746 18.30 8.26 33.02
CA GLU A 746 19.15 7.10 32.76
C GLU A 746 19.16 6.11 33.94
N GLU A 747 19.08 6.60 35.18
CA GLU A 747 19.04 5.75 36.38
C GLU A 747 17.79 4.85 36.37
N ASP A 748 16.66 5.36 35.89
CA ASP A 748 15.43 4.55 35.76
C ASP A 748 15.60 3.41 34.75
N VAL A 749 16.40 3.62 33.69
CA VAL A 749 16.70 2.60 32.67
C VAL A 749 17.49 1.43 33.28
N LEU A 750 18.46 1.73 34.15
CA LEU A 750 19.27 0.72 34.85
C LEU A 750 18.43 -0.21 35.75
N HIS A 751 17.27 0.26 36.20
CA HIS A 751 16.35 -0.50 37.05
C HIS A 751 15.30 -1.29 36.26
N LEU A 752 15.34 -1.25 34.92
CA LEU A 752 14.44 -2.05 34.07
C LEU A 752 14.82 -3.52 34.08
N GLN A 753 13.87 -4.37 34.46
CA GLN A 753 14.04 -5.82 34.47
C GLN A 753 13.84 -6.47 33.10
N LYS A 754 13.08 -5.83 32.21
CA LYS A 754 12.76 -6.31 30.86
C LYS A 754 13.03 -5.18 29.89
N LEU A 755 13.84 -5.47 28.87
CA LEU A 755 14.22 -4.53 27.82
C LEU A 755 13.61 -4.97 26.49
N PRO A 756 13.16 -4.03 25.63
CA PRO A 756 12.61 -4.34 24.31
C PRO A 756 13.73 -4.80 23.36
N THR A 757 13.81 -6.10 23.09
CA THR A 757 14.84 -6.67 22.20
C THR A 757 14.48 -6.62 20.71
N PHE A 758 13.30 -6.11 20.34
CA PHE A 758 12.79 -6.01 18.96
C PHE A 758 12.96 -7.33 18.19
N ASP A 759 12.28 -8.38 18.63
CA ASP A 759 12.40 -9.74 18.08
C ASP A 759 13.83 -10.31 18.09
N GLY A 760 14.64 -9.88 19.07
CA GLY A 760 16.03 -10.34 19.22
C GLY A 760 17.01 -9.67 18.26
N LEU A 761 16.58 -8.64 17.52
CA LEU A 761 17.45 -7.86 16.62
C LEU A 761 18.42 -6.97 17.39
N LEU A 762 18.06 -6.54 18.60
CA LEU A 762 18.95 -5.85 19.53
C LEU A 762 19.23 -6.70 20.77
N ARG A 763 20.49 -6.74 21.19
CA ARG A 763 20.89 -7.34 22.47
C ARG A 763 20.34 -6.49 23.63
N PRO A 764 20.12 -7.08 24.81
CA PRO A 764 19.69 -6.32 25.99
C PRO A 764 20.56 -5.09 26.28
N SER A 765 21.89 -5.21 26.20
CA SER A 765 22.81 -4.08 26.39
C SER A 765 22.66 -2.97 25.33
N GLU A 766 22.32 -3.34 24.10
CA GLU A 766 22.09 -2.37 23.01
C GLU A 766 20.74 -1.67 23.19
N SER A 767 19.71 -2.41 23.62
CA SER A 767 18.42 -1.84 23.97
C SER A 767 18.49 -0.91 25.18
N GLU A 768 19.26 -1.26 26.20
CA GLU A 768 19.50 -0.40 27.37
C GLU A 768 20.10 0.94 26.94
N LEU A 769 21.16 0.88 26.13
CA LEU A 769 21.84 2.06 25.59
C LEU A 769 20.91 2.92 24.72
N LEU A 770 20.09 2.30 23.87
CA LEU A 770 19.07 3.01 23.08
C LEU A 770 18.08 3.76 23.99
N LEU A 771 17.57 3.11 25.03
CA LEU A 771 16.65 3.74 25.99
C LEU A 771 17.33 4.91 26.71
N THR A 772 18.59 4.75 27.11
CA THR A 772 19.39 5.84 27.70
C THR A 772 19.51 7.02 26.74
N TYR A 773 19.81 6.79 25.46
CA TYR A 773 19.87 7.88 24.46
C TYR A 773 18.53 8.60 24.29
N LEU A 774 17.41 7.90 24.39
CA LEU A 774 16.08 8.52 24.34
C LEU A 774 15.78 9.43 25.54
N THR A 775 16.48 9.25 26.67
CA THR A 775 16.32 10.14 27.84
C THR A 775 17.02 11.49 27.68
N ALA A 776 17.94 11.63 26.72
CA ALA A 776 18.74 12.83 26.46
C ALA A 776 18.12 13.70 25.35
N PRO A 777 17.31 14.74 25.65
CA PRO A 777 16.42 15.36 24.66
C PRO A 777 17.12 15.96 23.43
N TYR A 778 18.20 16.72 23.61
CA TYR A 778 18.95 17.35 22.52
C TYR A 778 19.81 16.36 21.74
N LEU A 779 20.69 15.64 22.44
CA LEU A 779 21.63 14.71 21.81
C LEU A 779 20.97 13.42 21.29
N ARG A 780 19.66 13.25 21.51
CA ARG A 780 18.89 12.07 21.07
C ARG A 780 19.12 11.76 19.59
N VAL A 781 18.99 12.77 18.72
CA VAL A 781 19.05 12.57 17.26
C VAL A 781 20.40 12.02 16.81
N PRO A 782 21.54 12.68 17.10
CA PRO A 782 22.86 12.16 16.70
C PRO A 782 23.20 10.84 17.39
N LEU A 783 22.89 10.67 18.68
CA LEU A 783 23.21 9.44 19.41
C LEU A 783 22.45 8.23 18.88
N VAL A 784 21.15 8.36 18.63
CA VAL A 784 20.34 7.28 18.08
C VAL A 784 20.73 6.97 16.64
N LEU A 785 21.04 7.99 15.82
CA LEU A 785 21.48 7.74 14.45
C LEU A 785 22.83 7.00 14.43
N LYS A 786 23.81 7.46 15.21
CA LYS A 786 25.10 6.79 15.32
C LYS A 786 24.98 5.39 15.91
N HIS A 787 24.01 5.14 16.80
CA HIS A 787 23.72 3.80 17.30
C HIS A 787 23.40 2.83 16.16
N PHE A 788 22.58 3.22 15.18
CA PHE A 788 22.23 2.34 14.04
C PHE A 788 23.22 2.39 12.87
N ALA A 789 24.14 3.36 12.86
CA ALA A 789 25.29 3.41 11.96
C ALA A 789 26.37 2.37 12.38
N ASP A 790 25.97 1.10 12.38
CA ASP A 790 26.82 -0.04 12.72
C ASP A 790 26.46 -1.28 11.89
N PRO A 791 27.45 -2.05 11.38
CA PRO A 791 27.19 -3.17 10.47
C PRO A 791 26.28 -4.27 11.04
N GLN A 792 26.24 -4.45 12.36
CA GLN A 792 25.38 -5.45 13.00
C GLN A 792 23.96 -4.90 13.21
N ARG A 793 23.84 -3.66 13.70
CA ARG A 793 22.55 -3.06 14.08
C ARG A 793 21.78 -2.49 12.91
N VAL A 794 22.41 -2.16 11.79
CA VAL A 794 21.73 -1.65 10.59
C VAL A 794 20.64 -2.61 10.06
N ARG A 795 20.77 -3.92 10.32
CA ARG A 795 19.76 -4.93 9.97
C ARG A 795 18.44 -4.75 10.73
N ALA A 796 18.50 -4.15 11.93
CA ALA A 796 17.32 -3.86 12.74
C ALA A 796 16.40 -2.82 12.09
N LEU A 797 16.89 -2.04 11.11
CA LEU A 797 16.08 -1.09 10.34
C LEU A 797 14.97 -1.76 9.52
N GLY A 798 15.02 -3.09 9.31
CA GLY A 798 13.90 -3.83 8.72
C GLY A 798 12.66 -3.93 9.63
N HIS A 799 12.83 -3.72 10.95
CA HIS A 799 11.76 -3.86 11.94
C HIS A 799 10.94 -2.58 12.09
N LYS A 800 9.61 -2.68 12.00
CA LYS A 800 8.71 -1.51 11.99
C LYS A 800 8.78 -0.69 13.28
N ASP A 801 8.99 -1.32 14.44
CA ASP A 801 9.05 -0.57 15.70
C ASP A 801 10.37 0.20 15.83
N VAL A 802 11.47 -0.35 15.31
CA VAL A 802 12.76 0.36 15.26
C VAL A 802 12.66 1.57 14.32
N GLN A 803 12.04 1.38 13.16
CA GLN A 803 11.68 2.49 12.26
C GLN A 803 10.79 3.51 12.97
N GLY A 804 9.85 3.06 13.81
CA GLY A 804 8.96 3.89 14.61
C GLY A 804 9.70 4.74 15.64
N VAL A 805 10.73 4.19 16.30
CA VAL A 805 11.62 4.89 17.24
C VAL A 805 12.45 5.94 16.51
N LEU A 806 13.09 5.58 15.39
CA LEU A 806 13.87 6.52 14.58
C LEU A 806 13.00 7.65 14.00
N ASP A 807 11.84 7.33 13.41
CA ASP A 807 10.92 8.35 12.92
C ASP A 807 10.46 9.30 14.04
N ALA A 808 10.24 8.77 15.26
CA ALA A 808 9.90 9.58 16.43
C ALA A 808 11.09 10.45 16.88
N CYS A 809 12.31 9.92 16.79
CA CYS A 809 13.52 10.66 17.15
C CYS A 809 13.72 11.89 16.27
N PHE A 810 13.51 11.73 14.96
CA PHE A 810 13.79 12.72 13.94
C PHE A 810 12.66 13.70 13.70
N PHE A 811 11.42 13.20 13.65
CA PHE A 811 10.29 13.97 13.11
C PHE A 811 9.30 14.43 14.16
N GLU A 812 9.58 14.22 15.45
CA GLU A 812 8.86 14.86 16.55
C GLU A 812 9.61 16.13 16.95
N PRO A 813 8.93 17.29 16.99
CA PRO A 813 9.60 18.57 17.22
C PRO A 813 10.13 18.69 18.65
N GLY A 814 9.56 17.97 19.62
CA GLY A 814 9.90 18.14 21.03
C GLY A 814 9.33 19.44 21.62
N PRO A 815 9.76 19.84 22.83
CA PRO A 815 9.28 21.04 23.50
C PRO A 815 9.53 22.29 22.65
N TRP A 816 8.46 23.08 22.43
CA TRP A 816 8.53 24.32 21.68
C TRP A 816 8.99 25.48 22.57
N GLN A 817 9.92 26.28 22.04
CA GLN A 817 10.42 27.48 22.70
C GLN A 817 9.65 28.72 22.20
N PRO A 818 8.95 29.45 23.09
CA PRO A 818 8.33 30.72 22.73
C PRO A 818 9.35 31.77 22.25
N PRO A 819 8.94 32.69 21.35
CA PRO A 819 9.74 33.86 20.97
C PRO A 819 10.19 34.65 22.21
N GLY A 820 11.50 34.81 22.40
CA GLY A 820 12.06 35.49 23.56
C GLY A 820 13.48 35.05 23.90
N THR A 821 13.99 35.51 25.04
CA THR A 821 15.29 35.11 25.57
C THR A 821 15.20 33.79 26.33
N VAL A 822 16.17 32.90 26.13
CA VAL A 822 16.30 31.66 26.90
C VAL A 822 17.09 31.95 28.17
N ASP A 823 16.50 31.62 29.31
CA ASP A 823 17.21 31.70 30.60
C ASP A 823 18.12 30.49 30.77
N VAL A 824 19.41 30.75 30.97
CA VAL A 824 20.39 29.71 31.27
C VAL A 824 20.13 29.20 32.69
N PRO A 825 20.00 27.88 32.91
CA PRO A 825 19.73 27.34 34.23
C PRO A 825 20.88 27.67 35.20
N PRO A 826 20.57 28.01 36.46
CA PRO A 826 21.58 28.45 37.44
C PRO A 826 22.45 27.30 37.99
N GLU A 827 22.04 26.04 37.80
CA GLU A 827 22.71 24.85 38.33
C GLU A 827 22.70 23.69 37.33
N VAL A 828 23.67 22.78 37.49
CA VAL A 828 23.79 21.54 36.69
C VAL A 828 23.85 20.35 37.66
N PRO A 829 22.97 19.34 37.52
CA PRO A 829 21.88 19.24 36.54
C PRO A 829 20.75 20.25 36.84
N ALA A 830 20.18 20.82 35.77
CA ALA A 830 19.12 21.83 35.88
C ALA A 830 17.83 21.24 36.48
N PRO A 831 17.08 22.02 37.28
CA PRO A 831 15.84 21.56 37.92
C PRO A 831 14.69 21.35 36.93
N SER A 832 14.75 21.96 35.74
CA SER A 832 13.78 21.76 34.67
C SER A 832 14.47 21.65 33.31
N ARG A 833 13.84 20.93 32.38
CA ARG A 833 14.29 20.81 30.99
C ARG A 833 13.69 21.87 30.07
N ALA A 834 13.04 22.90 30.62
CA ALA A 834 12.38 23.95 29.82
C ALA A 834 13.37 24.75 28.97
N HIS A 835 14.59 24.96 29.49
CA HIS A 835 15.70 25.56 28.75
C HIS A 835 16.17 24.73 27.54
N MET A 836 15.67 23.48 27.40
CA MET A 836 15.97 22.59 26.28
C MET A 836 14.94 22.63 25.15
N ALA A 837 13.99 23.55 25.21
CA ALA A 837 13.02 23.74 24.15
C ALA A 837 13.67 24.35 22.89
N THR A 838 13.06 24.12 21.73
CA THR A 838 13.55 24.69 20.45
C THR A 838 12.41 25.38 19.70
N PRO A 839 12.70 26.43 18.92
CA PRO A 839 11.64 27.16 18.21
C PRO A 839 11.08 26.38 17.01
N CYS A 840 11.95 25.74 16.22
CA CYS A 840 11.59 25.04 14.97
C CYS A 840 11.71 23.51 15.05
N GLY A 841 11.77 22.97 16.27
CA GLY A 841 11.93 21.53 16.53
C GLY A 841 13.38 21.03 16.47
N LEU A 842 13.60 19.85 17.08
CA LEU A 842 14.93 19.28 17.33
C LEU A 842 15.76 19.06 16.05
N LEU A 843 15.18 18.50 14.98
CA LEU A 843 15.95 18.19 13.77
C LEU A 843 16.45 19.44 13.03
N LEU A 844 15.60 20.47 12.88
CA LEU A 844 16.02 21.73 12.26
C LEU A 844 17.07 22.43 13.12
N HIS A 845 16.90 22.39 14.44
CA HIS A 845 17.87 22.95 15.36
C HIS A 845 19.24 22.25 15.22
N GLU A 846 19.27 20.93 15.20
CA GLU A 846 20.51 20.16 15.11
C GLU A 846 21.18 20.33 13.74
N LEU A 847 20.42 20.31 12.63
CA LEU A 847 20.95 20.56 11.29
C LEU A 847 21.54 21.97 11.14
N SER A 848 21.01 22.96 11.88
CA SER A 848 21.49 24.35 11.82
C SER A 848 22.75 24.58 12.66
N ASN A 849 22.96 23.80 13.73
CA ASN A 849 24.06 24.03 14.67
C ASN A 849 25.19 22.98 14.57
N ALA A 850 24.86 21.71 14.33
CA ALA A 850 25.82 20.60 14.27
C ALA A 850 25.41 19.55 13.22
N PRO A 851 25.42 19.87 11.91
CA PRO A 851 24.96 18.95 10.87
C PRO A 851 25.88 17.74 10.64
N ALA A 852 27.21 17.89 10.79
CA ALA A 852 28.18 16.87 10.37
C ALA A 852 27.94 15.48 11.01
N PRO A 853 27.77 15.33 12.34
CA PRO A 853 27.53 14.02 12.95
C PRO A 853 26.25 13.33 12.45
N LEU A 854 25.25 14.12 12.03
CA LEU A 854 23.99 13.59 11.52
C LEU A 854 24.17 13.10 10.09
N ILE A 855 24.78 13.93 9.22
CA ILE A 855 25.00 13.59 7.82
C ILE A 855 25.94 12.39 7.68
N ASP A 856 27.04 12.36 8.45
CA ASP A 856 28.02 11.26 8.41
C ASP A 856 27.36 9.92 8.81
N ALA A 857 26.61 9.90 9.92
CA ALA A 857 25.92 8.69 10.37
C ALA A 857 24.81 8.25 9.40
N ALA A 858 24.15 9.21 8.75
CA ALA A 858 23.16 8.98 7.71
C ALA A 858 23.76 8.32 6.46
N GLU A 859 24.89 8.84 5.98
CA GLU A 859 25.64 8.28 4.85
C GLU A 859 26.16 6.88 5.16
N GLU A 860 26.71 6.67 6.35
CA GLU A 860 27.15 5.34 6.83
C GLU A 860 25.98 4.33 6.79
N ILE A 861 24.81 4.68 7.33
CA ILE A 861 23.62 3.82 7.30
C ILE A 861 23.22 3.48 5.86
N LEU A 862 23.22 4.46 4.96
CA LEU A 862 22.86 4.23 3.57
C LEU A 862 23.87 3.31 2.87
N ALA A 863 25.17 3.54 3.06
CA ALA A 863 26.23 2.68 2.51
C ALA A 863 26.09 1.24 3.00
N MET A 864 25.93 1.02 4.30
CA MET A 864 25.78 -0.32 4.88
C MET A 864 24.48 -1.02 4.47
N THR A 865 23.38 -0.29 4.33
CA THR A 865 22.12 -0.90 3.84
C THR A 865 22.20 -1.27 2.36
N LEU A 866 22.95 -0.53 1.54
CA LEU A 866 23.22 -0.87 0.14
C LEU A 866 24.10 -2.12 0.01
N GLU A 867 25.08 -2.30 0.88
CA GLU A 867 25.91 -3.53 0.92
C GLU A 867 25.07 -4.79 1.24
N LEU A 868 23.98 -4.64 1.97
CA LEU A 868 23.05 -5.72 2.31
C LEU A 868 22.01 -5.98 1.21
N ASP A 869 22.03 -5.23 0.10
CA ASP A 869 21.11 -5.44 -1.00
C ASP A 869 21.42 -6.75 -1.73
N THR A 870 20.38 -7.58 -1.85
CA THR A 870 20.45 -8.88 -2.54
C THR A 870 19.83 -8.81 -3.94
N GLY A 871 19.37 -7.64 -4.37
CA GLY A 871 18.69 -7.40 -5.65
C GLY A 871 17.28 -7.98 -5.70
N ARG A 872 16.74 -8.44 -4.57
CA ARG A 872 15.41 -9.06 -4.45
C ARG A 872 14.47 -8.18 -3.63
N HIS A 873 13.30 -7.90 -4.18
CA HIS A 873 12.27 -7.05 -3.56
C HIS A 873 11.55 -7.71 -2.37
N ASP A 874 11.66 -9.02 -2.22
CA ASP A 874 11.04 -9.83 -1.15
C ASP A 874 12.01 -10.16 0.00
N SER A 875 13.27 -9.70 -0.08
CA SER A 875 14.26 -9.92 0.97
C SER A 875 13.95 -9.07 2.21
N PRO A 876 14.15 -9.60 3.45
CA PRO A 876 14.06 -8.80 4.68
C PRO A 876 14.97 -7.55 4.66
N CYS A 877 16.11 -7.61 3.97
CA CYS A 877 17.02 -6.48 3.80
C CYS A 877 16.41 -5.34 2.97
N ALA A 878 15.49 -5.65 2.04
CA ALA A 878 14.85 -4.64 1.20
C ALA A 878 14.02 -3.66 2.01
N ALA A 879 13.38 -4.11 3.09
CA ALA A 879 12.62 -3.24 3.99
C ALA A 879 13.51 -2.21 4.70
N GLY A 880 14.70 -2.62 5.15
CA GLY A 880 15.69 -1.74 5.78
C GLY A 880 16.26 -0.72 4.81
N LEU A 881 16.58 -1.15 3.57
CA LEU A 881 17.07 -0.25 2.52
C LEU A 881 16.03 0.79 2.12
N LEU A 882 14.78 0.39 1.85
CA LEU A 882 13.69 1.31 1.52
C LEU A 882 13.43 2.31 2.66
N TYR A 883 13.58 1.87 3.90
CA TYR A 883 13.48 2.76 5.07
C TYR A 883 14.63 3.78 5.09
N ALA A 884 15.88 3.32 4.94
CA ALA A 884 17.06 4.19 4.94
C ALA A 884 16.95 5.26 3.84
N VAL A 885 16.65 4.87 2.60
CA VAL A 885 16.45 5.81 1.48
C VAL A 885 15.36 6.84 1.81
N ARG A 886 14.23 6.40 2.39
CA ARG A 886 13.14 7.30 2.78
C ARG A 886 13.54 8.27 3.89
N LEU A 887 14.26 7.79 4.92
CA LEU A 887 14.77 8.62 6.01
C LEU A 887 15.73 9.69 5.46
N MET A 888 16.65 9.30 4.59
CA MET A 888 17.62 10.20 3.97
C MET A 888 16.96 11.24 3.06
N THR A 889 15.99 10.82 2.24
CA THR A 889 15.24 11.73 1.37
C THR A 889 14.50 12.79 2.20
N ARG A 890 13.89 12.39 3.32
CA ARG A 890 13.22 13.34 4.22
C ARG A 890 14.22 14.26 4.90
N MET A 891 15.33 13.73 5.43
CA MET A 891 16.38 14.56 6.02
C MET A 891 16.92 15.59 5.02
N HIS A 892 17.12 15.19 3.76
CA HIS A 892 17.51 16.10 2.69
C HIS A 892 16.47 17.21 2.44
N CYS A 893 15.16 16.92 2.53
CA CYS A 893 14.14 17.97 2.48
C CYS A 893 14.29 18.99 3.63
N PHE A 894 14.59 18.53 4.85
CA PHE A 894 14.85 19.41 5.99
C PHE A 894 16.12 20.27 5.81
N VAL A 895 17.19 19.68 5.27
CA VAL A 895 18.42 20.42 4.92
C VAL A 895 18.11 21.50 3.87
N ARG A 896 17.42 21.13 2.78
CA ARG A 896 17.01 22.08 1.73
C ARG A 896 16.15 23.21 2.30
N TYR A 897 15.19 22.88 3.16
CA TYR A 897 14.35 23.88 3.82
C TYR A 897 15.18 24.86 4.66
N ALA A 898 16.11 24.35 5.48
CA ALA A 898 17.00 25.20 6.28
C ALA A 898 17.90 26.12 5.41
N LEU A 899 18.39 25.62 4.27
CA LEU A 899 19.19 26.41 3.32
C LEU A 899 18.37 27.46 2.57
N VAL A 900 17.13 27.16 2.20
CA VAL A 900 16.23 28.12 1.55
C VAL A 900 15.87 29.24 2.53
N GLU A 901 15.48 28.89 3.76
CA GLU A 901 15.12 29.88 4.80
C GLU A 901 16.33 30.71 5.28
N SER A 902 17.55 30.19 5.20
CA SER A 902 18.78 30.95 5.49
C SER A 902 19.21 31.89 4.35
N GLY A 903 18.51 31.89 3.22
CA GLY A 903 18.83 32.71 2.04
C GLY A 903 19.86 32.11 1.09
N LEU A 904 20.37 30.90 1.37
CA LEU A 904 21.33 30.17 0.53
C LEU A 904 20.64 29.30 -0.54
N GLY A 905 19.31 29.31 -0.63
CA GLY A 905 18.55 28.45 -1.54
C GLY A 905 18.93 28.58 -3.02
N ALA A 906 19.38 29.76 -3.46
CA ALA A 906 19.81 30.00 -4.84
C ALA A 906 21.07 29.20 -5.25
N GLU A 907 21.95 28.90 -4.29
CA GLU A 907 23.17 28.10 -4.53
C GLU A 907 22.86 26.60 -4.64
N VAL A 908 21.74 26.15 -4.06
CA VAL A 908 21.35 24.73 -3.99
C VAL A 908 20.68 24.25 -5.29
N ASP A 909 19.92 25.11 -5.97
CA ASP A 909 19.14 24.73 -7.16
C ASP A 909 19.92 24.89 -8.49
N GLY A 910 21.16 25.39 -8.47
CA GLY A 910 22.03 25.45 -9.66
C GLY A 910 21.48 26.28 -10.83
N VAL A 911 20.58 27.22 -10.57
CA VAL A 911 19.98 28.08 -11.61
C VAL A 911 20.83 29.35 -11.73
N GLU A 912 21.65 29.45 -12.80
CA GLU A 912 22.11 30.75 -13.29
C GLU A 912 20.89 31.59 -13.65
N ALA A 913 20.62 32.64 -12.87
CA ALA A 913 19.48 33.51 -13.12
C ALA A 913 19.63 34.22 -14.49
N PRO A 914 18.62 34.18 -15.37
CA PRO A 914 18.56 35.11 -16.49
C PRO A 914 18.34 36.51 -15.94
N SER A 915 19.19 37.45 -16.37
CA SER A 915 19.13 38.86 -15.98
C SER A 915 17.74 39.46 -16.26
N THR A 916 16.98 39.78 -15.21
CA THR A 916 15.79 40.64 -15.30
C THR A 916 15.81 41.70 -14.20
N ASN A 917 15.49 42.93 -14.62
CA ASN A 917 15.57 44.22 -13.94
C ASN A 917 15.12 44.28 -12.47
N PRO A 918 15.69 45.21 -11.67
CA PRO A 918 15.39 45.35 -10.25
C PRO A 918 14.02 46.03 -10.05
N GLY A 919 13.06 45.29 -9.49
CA GLY A 919 11.71 45.81 -9.29
C GLY A 919 10.77 44.89 -8.52
N SER A 920 11.27 44.07 -7.60
CA SER A 920 10.46 43.40 -6.56
C SER A 920 11.40 42.76 -5.53
N GLY A 921 11.81 43.53 -4.52
CA GLY A 921 12.66 43.03 -3.45
C GLY A 921 11.86 42.19 -2.46
N ALA A 922 12.07 40.87 -2.47
CA ALA A 922 11.93 40.05 -1.28
C ALA A 922 13.19 40.26 -0.44
N PHE A 923 13.04 40.83 0.77
CA PHE A 923 14.16 41.15 1.65
C PHE A 923 14.48 39.97 2.57
N SER A 924 15.63 39.32 2.33
CA SER A 924 16.36 38.53 3.31
C SER A 924 17.20 39.47 4.19
N GLU A 925 17.08 39.36 5.51
CA GLU A 925 17.91 40.09 6.47
C GLU A 925 19.32 39.49 6.55
N SER A 926 20.33 40.31 6.23
CA SER A 926 21.73 40.05 6.58
C SER A 926 21.98 40.47 8.04
N ARG A 927 22.26 39.52 8.92
CA ARG A 927 22.84 39.78 10.25
C ARG A 927 24.34 40.06 10.07
N GLY A 928 24.74 41.33 10.23
CA GLY A 928 26.13 41.71 10.42
C GLY A 928 26.53 41.48 11.87
N GLU A 929 27.46 40.58 12.11
CA GLU A 929 28.18 40.48 13.38
C GLU A 929 29.25 41.57 13.43
N THR A 930 29.10 42.48 14.39
CA THR A 930 30.15 43.38 14.86
C THR A 930 31.12 42.60 15.72
N ILE A 931 32.35 42.39 15.22
CA ILE A 931 33.50 42.04 16.04
C ILE A 931 34.29 43.32 16.30
N ASP A 932 34.35 43.67 17.59
CA ASP A 932 35.23 44.69 18.16
C ASP A 932 36.69 44.20 18.07
N GLU A 933 37.51 44.86 17.26
CA GLU A 933 38.97 44.85 17.44
C GLU A 933 39.48 46.29 17.51
N THR A 934 39.81 46.68 18.74
CA THR A 934 40.59 47.87 19.06
C THR A 934 42.03 47.72 18.55
N THR A 935 42.51 48.64 17.71
CA THR A 935 43.91 49.14 17.74
C THR A 935 44.07 50.42 16.90
N ASP A 936 44.30 51.53 17.61
CA ASP A 936 45.11 52.72 17.31
C ASP A 936 45.38 53.17 15.84
N THR A 937 44.71 54.27 15.44
CA THR A 937 45.20 55.56 14.85
C THR A 937 46.36 55.64 13.81
N PRO A 938 46.55 56.77 13.06
CA PRO A 938 45.60 57.74 12.45
C PRO A 938 45.99 58.18 11.00
N GLY A 939 45.08 58.84 10.26
CA GLY A 939 45.45 59.81 9.20
C GLY A 939 44.64 59.78 7.89
N PRO A 940 44.55 60.88 7.13
CA PRO A 940 43.26 61.52 6.82
C PRO A 940 42.96 61.68 5.31
N GLY A 941 41.69 61.91 4.96
CA GLY A 941 41.33 62.61 3.71
C GLY A 941 39.93 62.29 3.16
N PRO A 942 39.24 63.23 2.49
CA PRO A 942 37.80 63.42 2.68
C PRO A 942 36.93 63.09 1.46
N GLY A 943 35.72 62.55 1.73
CA GLY A 943 34.42 62.76 1.06
C GLY A 943 34.28 62.57 -0.47
N PRO A 944 33.06 62.49 -1.01
CA PRO A 944 31.74 62.67 -0.38
C PRO A 944 30.95 61.38 -0.16
#